data_AF-A0A173DYB1-F1
#
_entry.id   AF-A0A173DYB1-F1
#
_cell.length_a   1.000
_cell.length_b   1.000
_cell.length_c   1.000
_cell.angle_alpha   90.00
_cell.angle_beta   90.00
_cell.angle_gamma   90.00
#
_symmetry.space_group_name_H-M   'P 1'
#
loop_
_entity.id
_entity.type
_entity.pdbx_description
1 polymer ?
#
loop_
_entity_poly.entity_id
_entity_poly.type
_entity_poly.pdbx_seq_one_letter_code
_entity_poly.pdbx_strand_id
1 'polypeptide(L)'
;MNTVHYHFIGIGGIGMSALAHILLDRGHCVSGSDVRTSVIIDTLRSKGATCFLGHDKNHVPKKGYVVYSSGIADDNVEYQEAKSLRIPLIHRSVLLAQLMENHTSILISGSHGKTTVSSLITAILKTANQDPSYAIGGLNAESLNGYAGHTKYFIAEADESDGSLRNYSPSAVVITNVDNEHLNNFENDRRKLVDSLEEFARKVPDPRYCFYSSDCSELRARIQGVSYGFSEKDDLYISSFSQQGWQSVFSIKFLGKEYHDIRVWLVGKHNVANAAVAMGMALTLGIDEGHIRAGLKNFSGIQRRLERKNHSEKFLFLEDYAHHPREIMCTLRGVRDAIGSRRILAICQPHRFSRLYACLEDFYVAFRDADEVILTDVYSAGETPVTLPDIEKIASMISKLSHVQCYYIPYDHIVSYLKQNICVHDVCLALGAGNIDAIGNALQDFEPKKLSVGIICGGQSYEHDISLLSAKNVASYFSSEHYDVSYFIINRQGLWKKVDHLHDVLYSGQGVFSSILSEEIASALNDTEFVFPILHGPFGEDGTLQGFVEMLGKPYGGPSLLCASIGMDKVMTKLIASSVGVPVVPYQTLTLRAWKRSPELCLQNLLTTFTFPMFVKTVHLGSSLGIFEVHNEQELHEKISEAFLYDTDVFVEESRLGSREIEISCIGDASTCYYMTEPHERGSRQFIDYETKYGLNNRDRAQINYHPDLSLEEKTTVKELAKKVYRVLRGQGSCRIDFFLDHEGNFWLSEVNPIPGMTKDSPFLHGFLHLGWTPEQVIHEIIISGLYKFRCRRSVSMNNEPNQRSTIKKLKTP
;
A
#
# COMPACT_ATOMS: atom_id res chain seq x y z
N MET A 1 -43.05 -28.15 -11.48
CA MET A 1 -42.19 -29.10 -10.74
C MET A 1 -42.89 -29.45 -9.44
N ASN A 2 -42.83 -30.70 -8.98
CA ASN A 2 -43.31 -31.05 -7.65
C ASN A 2 -42.41 -30.38 -6.61
N THR A 3 -42.99 -29.62 -5.68
CA THR A 3 -42.26 -29.05 -4.55
C THR A 3 -41.72 -30.20 -3.68
N VAL A 4 -40.40 -30.23 -3.50
CA VAL A 4 -39.67 -31.22 -2.70
C VAL A 4 -39.06 -30.52 -1.49
N HIS A 5 -38.98 -31.21 -0.36
CA HIS A 5 -38.34 -30.71 0.87
C HIS A 5 -36.90 -31.20 0.98
N TYR A 6 -35.95 -30.28 1.14
CA TYR A 6 -34.55 -30.55 1.46
C TYR A 6 -34.21 -30.06 2.86
N HIS A 7 -33.67 -30.94 3.70
CA HIS A 7 -33.20 -30.62 5.04
C HIS A 7 -31.67 -30.65 5.11
N PHE A 8 -31.02 -29.54 5.47
CA PHE A 8 -29.56 -29.42 5.51
C PHE A 8 -29.03 -29.56 6.94
N ILE A 9 -28.09 -30.49 7.15
CA ILE A 9 -27.34 -30.60 8.40
C ILE A 9 -26.08 -29.72 8.27
N GLY A 10 -25.96 -28.68 9.09
CA GLY A 10 -24.91 -27.65 8.97
C GLY A 10 -25.22 -26.61 7.89
N ILE A 11 -26.46 -26.11 7.87
CA ILE A 11 -26.96 -25.20 6.82
C ILE A 11 -26.21 -23.85 6.77
N GLY A 12 -25.58 -23.43 7.87
CA GLY A 12 -24.82 -22.19 7.96
C GLY A 12 -23.43 -22.26 7.31
N GLY A 13 -22.95 -23.45 6.94
CA GLY A 13 -21.69 -23.62 6.21
C GLY A 13 -21.76 -23.03 4.80
N ILE A 14 -20.68 -22.36 4.35
CA ILE A 14 -20.67 -21.61 3.09
C ILE A 14 -21.03 -22.49 1.86
N GLY A 15 -20.53 -23.73 1.80
CA GLY A 15 -20.88 -24.64 0.71
C GLY A 15 -22.31 -25.18 0.78
N MET A 16 -22.94 -25.18 1.96
CA MET A 16 -24.30 -25.69 2.18
C MET A 16 -25.34 -24.61 1.90
N SER A 17 -25.11 -23.39 2.41
CA SER A 17 -26.03 -22.26 2.23
C SER A 17 -26.21 -21.86 0.76
N ALA A 18 -25.16 -21.96 -0.06
CA ALA A 18 -25.26 -21.68 -1.49
C ALA A 18 -26.30 -22.59 -2.18
N LEU A 19 -26.29 -23.89 -1.87
CA LEU A 19 -27.24 -24.85 -2.42
C LEU A 19 -28.67 -24.62 -1.90
N ALA A 20 -28.78 -24.27 -0.61
CA ALA A 20 -30.05 -23.93 0.01
C ALA A 20 -30.69 -22.70 -0.65
N HIS A 21 -29.91 -21.65 -0.96
CA HIS A 21 -30.40 -20.47 -1.69
C HIS A 21 -30.94 -20.84 -3.07
N ILE A 22 -30.21 -21.64 -3.85
CA ILE A 22 -30.64 -22.06 -5.19
C ILE A 22 -31.94 -22.87 -5.12
N LEU A 23 -32.07 -23.78 -4.15
CA LEU A 23 -33.28 -24.59 -3.98
C LEU A 23 -34.49 -23.73 -3.62
N LEU A 24 -34.32 -22.75 -2.73
CA LEU A 24 -35.37 -21.77 -2.40
C LEU A 24 -35.81 -20.98 -3.65
N ASP A 25 -34.85 -20.47 -4.43
CA ASP A 25 -35.12 -19.71 -5.66
C ASP A 25 -35.84 -20.57 -6.71
N ARG A 26 -35.57 -21.88 -6.74
CA ARG A 26 -36.27 -22.87 -7.59
C ARG A 26 -37.62 -23.33 -7.02
N GLY A 27 -38.07 -22.78 -5.89
CA GLY A 27 -39.39 -23.04 -5.30
C GLY A 27 -39.49 -24.33 -4.47
N HIS A 28 -38.37 -24.89 -4.02
CA HIS A 28 -38.34 -26.03 -3.09
C HIS A 28 -38.49 -25.58 -1.63
N CYS A 29 -38.98 -26.48 -0.78
CA CYS A 29 -38.99 -26.25 0.66
C CYS A 29 -37.61 -26.55 1.24
N VAL A 30 -37.05 -25.62 2.01
CA VAL A 30 -35.74 -25.81 2.65
C VAL A 30 -35.89 -25.67 4.16
N SER A 31 -35.32 -26.64 4.88
CA SER A 31 -35.02 -26.49 6.31
C SER A 31 -33.57 -26.88 6.59
N GLY A 32 -33.08 -26.60 7.78
CA GLY A 32 -31.76 -27.07 8.19
C GLY A 32 -31.39 -26.70 9.60
N SER A 33 -30.35 -27.33 10.13
CA SER A 33 -29.83 -27.13 11.47
C SER A 33 -28.39 -26.61 11.41
N ASP A 34 -27.98 -25.85 12.42
CA ASP A 34 -26.58 -25.48 12.63
C ASP A 34 -26.30 -25.26 14.12
N VAL A 35 -25.04 -25.38 14.54
CA VAL A 35 -24.63 -25.24 15.95
C VAL A 35 -24.48 -23.78 16.38
N ARG A 36 -24.39 -22.84 15.45
CA ARG A 36 -24.25 -21.41 15.71
C ARG A 36 -25.21 -20.60 14.83
N THR A 37 -25.61 -19.42 15.29
CA THR A 37 -26.28 -18.43 14.45
C THR A 37 -25.26 -17.64 13.63
N SER A 38 -25.65 -17.19 12.44
CA SER A 38 -24.81 -16.38 11.55
C SER A 38 -25.66 -15.56 10.59
N VAL A 39 -25.07 -14.53 9.97
CA VAL A 39 -25.71 -13.72 8.93
C VAL A 39 -26.25 -14.60 7.80
N ILE A 40 -25.53 -15.66 7.42
CA ILE A 40 -25.96 -16.64 6.41
C ILE A 40 -27.31 -17.28 6.78
N ILE A 41 -27.45 -17.70 8.05
CA ILE A 41 -28.68 -18.33 8.54
C ILE A 41 -29.84 -17.32 8.54
N ASP A 42 -29.57 -16.07 8.92
CA ASP A 42 -30.59 -15.03 8.95
C ASP A 42 -31.05 -14.67 7.52
N THR A 43 -30.13 -14.60 6.55
CA THR A 43 -30.47 -14.43 5.13
C THR A 43 -31.32 -15.59 4.62
N LEU A 44 -30.97 -16.85 4.94
CA LEU A 44 -31.78 -18.01 4.54
C LEU A 44 -33.19 -17.98 5.14
N ARG A 45 -33.33 -17.61 6.42
CA ARG A 45 -34.64 -17.44 7.07
C ARG A 45 -35.47 -16.37 6.36
N SER A 46 -34.85 -15.24 6.01
CA SER A 46 -35.54 -14.15 5.29
C SER A 46 -36.06 -14.60 3.91
N LYS A 47 -35.39 -15.56 3.26
CA LYS A 47 -35.83 -16.19 2.00
C LYS A 47 -36.81 -17.36 2.20
N GLY A 48 -37.24 -17.64 3.44
CA GLY A 48 -38.27 -18.62 3.75
C GLY A 48 -37.77 -20.00 4.19
N ALA A 49 -36.47 -20.19 4.44
CA ALA A 49 -35.99 -21.44 5.04
C ALA A 49 -36.37 -21.56 6.51
N THR A 50 -36.64 -22.78 6.97
CA THR A 50 -36.77 -23.08 8.40
C THR A 50 -35.42 -23.49 8.98
N CYS A 51 -34.78 -22.62 9.76
CA CYS A 51 -33.44 -22.87 10.32
C CYS A 51 -33.48 -23.09 11.85
N PHE A 52 -33.03 -24.27 12.30
CA PHE A 52 -32.96 -24.70 13.69
C PHE A 52 -31.56 -24.46 14.30
N LEU A 53 -31.51 -24.17 15.60
CA LEU A 53 -30.27 -24.07 16.36
C LEU A 53 -30.02 -25.38 17.11
N GLY A 54 -28.83 -25.95 16.94
CA GLY A 54 -28.48 -27.28 17.43
C GLY A 54 -29.07 -28.41 16.58
N HIS A 55 -28.59 -29.64 16.82
CA HIS A 55 -29.05 -30.83 16.11
C HIS A 55 -30.07 -31.61 16.94
N ASP A 56 -31.22 -31.92 16.36
CA ASP A 56 -32.29 -32.71 17.00
C ASP A 56 -32.98 -33.60 15.96
N LYS A 57 -33.21 -34.87 16.30
CA LYS A 57 -33.88 -35.83 15.42
C LYS A 57 -35.24 -35.35 14.89
N ASN A 58 -35.95 -34.52 15.65
CA ASN A 58 -37.27 -33.99 15.26
C ASN A 58 -37.20 -32.92 14.16
N HIS A 59 -36.00 -32.40 13.84
CA HIS A 59 -35.82 -31.48 12.72
C HIS A 59 -35.92 -32.17 11.36
N VAL A 60 -35.68 -33.50 11.31
CA VAL A 60 -35.67 -34.28 10.08
C VAL A 60 -37.09 -34.42 9.51
N PRO A 61 -37.35 -34.02 8.25
CA PRO A 61 -38.67 -34.09 7.67
C PRO A 61 -39.07 -35.53 7.32
N LYS A 62 -40.35 -35.89 7.49
CA LYS A 62 -40.86 -37.24 7.20
C LYS A 62 -40.83 -37.64 5.72
N LYS A 63 -40.73 -36.67 4.81
CA LYS A 63 -40.66 -36.86 3.34
C LYS A 63 -39.75 -35.79 2.76
N GLY A 64 -38.80 -36.17 1.90
CA GLY A 64 -37.84 -35.25 1.31
C GLY A 64 -36.45 -35.87 1.20
N TYR A 65 -35.44 -35.02 1.20
CA TYR A 65 -34.03 -35.38 1.19
C TYR A 65 -33.31 -34.75 2.38
N VAL A 66 -32.32 -35.44 2.93
CA VAL A 66 -31.40 -34.89 3.93
C VAL A 66 -30.04 -34.66 3.29
N VAL A 67 -29.57 -33.41 3.33
CA VAL A 67 -28.32 -32.95 2.71
C VAL A 67 -27.26 -32.80 3.80
N TYR A 68 -26.08 -33.37 3.57
CA TYR A 68 -24.96 -33.33 4.51
C TYR A 68 -23.65 -33.00 3.79
N SER A 69 -22.66 -32.53 4.55
CA SER A 69 -21.31 -32.25 4.06
C SER A 69 -20.28 -33.16 4.71
N SER A 70 -19.05 -33.18 4.18
CA SER A 70 -17.89 -33.89 4.74
C SER A 70 -17.56 -33.51 6.20
N GLY A 71 -18.08 -32.36 6.69
CA GLY A 71 -17.89 -31.92 8.07
C GLY A 71 -18.89 -32.48 9.09
N ILE A 72 -19.92 -33.22 8.63
CA ILE A 72 -20.91 -33.85 9.52
C ILE A 72 -20.44 -35.25 9.91
N ALA A 73 -20.29 -35.48 11.21
CA ALA A 73 -19.92 -36.78 11.75
C ALA A 73 -21.03 -37.82 11.56
N ASP A 74 -20.64 -39.08 11.39
CA ASP A 74 -21.59 -40.19 11.20
C ASP A 74 -22.53 -40.38 12.39
N ASP A 75 -22.12 -40.02 13.61
CA ASP A 75 -22.94 -40.13 14.82
C ASP A 75 -23.89 -38.94 15.05
N ASN A 76 -23.94 -37.98 14.11
CA ASN A 76 -24.87 -36.86 14.18
C ASN A 76 -26.33 -37.38 14.27
N VAL A 77 -27.08 -36.83 15.23
CA VAL A 77 -28.44 -37.31 15.58
C VAL A 77 -29.43 -37.17 14.42
N GLU A 78 -29.33 -36.14 13.59
CA GLU A 78 -30.21 -35.94 12.43
C GLU A 78 -29.83 -36.87 11.28
N TYR A 79 -28.53 -37.09 11.08
CA TYR A 79 -28.02 -38.02 10.08
C TYR A 79 -28.43 -39.46 10.39
N GLN A 80 -28.34 -39.87 11.67
CA GLN A 80 -28.78 -41.19 12.13
C GLN A 80 -30.31 -41.36 12.04
N GLU A 81 -31.09 -40.34 12.39
CA GLU A 81 -32.54 -40.39 12.26
C GLU A 81 -32.96 -40.52 10.78
N ALA A 82 -32.31 -39.79 9.87
CA ALA A 82 -32.56 -39.92 8.44
C ALA A 82 -32.32 -41.36 7.93
N LYS A 83 -31.24 -42.01 8.40
CA LYS A 83 -30.98 -43.44 8.11
C LYS A 83 -32.05 -44.35 8.68
N SER A 84 -32.44 -44.15 9.93
CA SER A 84 -33.48 -44.93 10.64
C SER A 84 -34.82 -44.87 9.90
N LEU A 85 -35.24 -43.67 9.50
CA LEU A 85 -36.48 -43.42 8.77
C LEU A 85 -36.39 -43.73 7.27
N ARG A 86 -35.22 -44.16 6.78
CA ARG A 86 -34.93 -44.43 5.36
C ARG A 86 -35.21 -43.22 4.45
N ILE A 87 -34.95 -42.03 4.97
CA ILE A 87 -35.01 -40.80 4.20
C ILE A 87 -33.74 -40.73 3.33
N PRO A 88 -33.86 -40.45 2.02
CA PRO A 88 -32.71 -40.36 1.15
C PRO A 88 -31.69 -39.30 1.62
N LEU A 89 -30.44 -39.73 1.78
CA LEU A 89 -29.30 -38.87 2.10
C LEU A 89 -28.59 -38.46 0.81
N ILE A 90 -28.31 -37.15 0.66
CA ILE A 90 -27.56 -36.60 -0.47
C ILE A 90 -26.35 -35.84 0.05
N HIS A 91 -25.17 -36.19 -0.45
CA HIS A 91 -23.97 -35.42 -0.15
C HIS A 91 -23.97 -34.07 -0.89
N ARG A 92 -23.48 -33.01 -0.24
CA ARG A 92 -23.30 -31.64 -0.79
C ARG A 92 -22.89 -31.63 -2.26
N SER A 93 -21.80 -32.33 -2.60
CA SER A 93 -21.25 -32.33 -3.96
C SER A 93 -22.15 -33.03 -4.98
N VAL A 94 -22.91 -34.04 -4.56
CA VAL A 94 -23.90 -34.72 -5.42
C VAL A 94 -25.08 -33.79 -5.69
N LEU A 95 -25.56 -33.09 -4.67
CA LEU A 95 -26.62 -32.09 -4.85
C LEU A 95 -26.17 -30.95 -5.77
N LEU A 96 -24.96 -30.43 -5.59
CA LEU A 96 -24.41 -29.42 -6.48
C LEU A 96 -24.36 -29.92 -7.94
N ALA A 97 -23.88 -31.15 -8.16
CA ALA A 97 -23.88 -31.76 -9.50
C ALA A 97 -25.29 -31.83 -10.10
N GLN A 98 -26.30 -32.25 -9.32
CA GLN A 98 -27.70 -32.27 -9.74
C GLN A 98 -28.25 -30.88 -10.07
N LEU A 99 -27.91 -29.86 -9.27
CA LEU A 99 -28.35 -28.49 -9.52
C LEU A 99 -27.80 -27.90 -10.83
N MET A 100 -26.65 -28.41 -11.29
CA MET A 100 -25.99 -28.02 -12.53
C MET A 100 -26.48 -28.80 -13.76
N GLU A 101 -27.31 -29.83 -13.59
CA GLU A 101 -27.83 -30.59 -14.73
C GLU A 101 -28.52 -29.66 -15.73
N ASN A 102 -28.29 -29.90 -17.02
CA ASN A 102 -28.80 -29.10 -18.14
C ASN A 102 -28.27 -27.65 -18.23
N HIS A 103 -27.25 -27.29 -17.45
CA HIS A 103 -26.56 -25.99 -17.55
C HIS A 103 -25.19 -26.13 -18.25
N THR A 104 -24.72 -25.05 -18.85
CA THR A 104 -23.31 -24.83 -19.17
C THR A 104 -22.56 -24.53 -17.87
N SER A 105 -22.00 -25.58 -17.26
CA SER A 105 -21.30 -25.52 -15.98
C SER A 105 -19.86 -25.02 -16.14
N ILE A 106 -19.53 -23.91 -15.48
CA ILE A 106 -18.21 -23.30 -15.41
C ILE A 106 -17.68 -23.52 -14.00
N LEU A 107 -16.70 -24.42 -13.86
CA LEU A 107 -16.19 -24.85 -12.56
C LEU A 107 -14.78 -24.33 -12.30
N ILE A 108 -14.57 -23.78 -11.11
CA ILE A 108 -13.29 -23.22 -10.69
C ILE A 108 -12.70 -24.08 -9.57
N SER A 109 -11.48 -24.58 -9.78
CA SER A 109 -10.74 -25.45 -8.86
C SER A 109 -9.31 -24.93 -8.67
N GLY A 110 -8.56 -25.50 -7.72
CA GLY A 110 -7.16 -25.16 -7.42
C GLY A 110 -7.02 -24.57 -6.02
N SER A 111 -5.82 -24.57 -5.44
CA SER A 111 -5.64 -24.31 -4.00
C SER A 111 -6.13 -22.92 -3.59
N HIS A 112 -5.72 -21.87 -4.31
CA HIS A 112 -6.06 -20.47 -3.98
C HIS A 112 -6.78 -19.76 -5.14
N GLY A 113 -7.58 -18.73 -4.81
CA GLY A 113 -8.20 -17.84 -5.81
C GLY A 113 -9.53 -18.32 -6.43
N LYS A 114 -10.04 -19.49 -6.04
CA LYS A 114 -11.31 -20.07 -6.53
C LYS A 114 -12.49 -19.10 -6.42
N THR A 115 -12.68 -18.55 -5.23
CA THR A 115 -13.75 -17.59 -4.92
C THR A 115 -13.62 -16.29 -5.69
N THR A 116 -12.40 -15.79 -5.88
CA THR A 116 -12.15 -14.58 -6.65
C THR A 116 -12.49 -14.77 -8.11
N VAL A 117 -12.00 -15.83 -8.75
CA VAL A 117 -12.25 -16.11 -10.18
C VAL A 117 -13.73 -16.37 -10.44
N SER A 118 -14.38 -17.22 -9.63
CA SER A 118 -15.81 -17.52 -9.79
C SER A 118 -16.69 -16.27 -9.63
N SER A 119 -16.35 -15.39 -8.68
CA SER A 119 -17.06 -14.11 -8.48
C SER A 119 -16.83 -13.12 -9.62
N LEU A 120 -15.61 -13.04 -10.16
CA LEU A 120 -15.31 -12.18 -11.31
C LEU A 120 -16.05 -12.63 -12.58
N ILE A 121 -16.06 -13.93 -12.87
CA ILE A 121 -16.83 -14.49 -14.00
C ILE A 121 -18.32 -14.19 -13.81
N THR A 122 -18.84 -14.35 -12.58
CA THR A 122 -20.24 -14.05 -12.26
C THR A 122 -20.57 -12.58 -12.49
N ALA A 123 -19.71 -11.66 -12.04
CA ALA A 123 -19.90 -10.22 -12.23
C ALA A 123 -19.88 -9.82 -13.70
N ILE A 124 -18.95 -10.39 -14.50
CA ILE A 124 -18.88 -10.19 -15.94
C ILE A 124 -20.18 -10.67 -16.61
N LEU A 125 -20.63 -11.89 -16.31
CA LEU A 125 -21.83 -12.45 -16.94
C LEU A 125 -23.11 -11.72 -16.52
N LYS A 126 -23.23 -11.29 -15.26
CA LYS A 126 -24.33 -10.41 -14.82
C LYS A 126 -24.32 -9.08 -15.59
N THR A 127 -23.15 -8.46 -15.75
CA THR A 127 -23.01 -7.21 -16.51
C THR A 127 -23.34 -7.37 -18.00
N ALA A 128 -23.07 -8.56 -18.56
CA ALA A 128 -23.44 -8.92 -19.92
C ALA A 128 -24.92 -9.37 -20.08
N ASN A 129 -25.75 -9.16 -19.05
CA ASN A 129 -27.16 -9.59 -19.00
C ASN A 129 -27.36 -11.09 -19.25
N GLN A 130 -26.36 -11.91 -18.90
CA GLN A 130 -26.43 -13.37 -18.98
C GLN A 130 -26.92 -14.01 -17.68
N ASP A 131 -27.35 -13.25 -16.67
CA ASP A 131 -27.99 -13.71 -15.41
C ASP A 131 -27.69 -15.19 -15.01
N PRO A 132 -26.44 -15.52 -14.65
CA PRO A 132 -26.03 -16.90 -14.42
C PRO A 132 -26.52 -17.41 -13.06
N SER A 133 -26.80 -18.71 -12.96
CA SER A 133 -26.85 -19.38 -11.65
C SER A 133 -25.44 -19.46 -11.07
N TYR A 134 -25.30 -19.39 -9.74
CA TYR A 134 -24.00 -19.58 -9.10
C TYR A 134 -24.07 -20.19 -7.70
N ALA A 135 -23.01 -20.92 -7.33
CA ALA A 135 -22.73 -21.43 -5.99
C ALA A 135 -21.25 -21.19 -5.64
N ILE A 136 -20.99 -20.16 -4.85
CA ILE A 136 -19.65 -19.62 -4.57
C ILE A 136 -19.33 -19.78 -3.07
N GLY A 137 -18.06 -19.99 -2.75
CA GLY A 137 -17.51 -20.22 -1.41
C GLY A 137 -17.23 -18.93 -0.62
N GLY A 138 -17.84 -17.81 -1.01
CA GLY A 138 -17.72 -16.52 -0.35
C GLY A 138 -18.98 -15.68 -0.54
N LEU A 139 -19.25 -14.77 0.39
CA LEU A 139 -20.42 -13.90 0.35
C LEU A 139 -20.13 -12.65 -0.49
N ASN A 140 -21.09 -12.27 -1.34
CA ASN A 140 -21.06 -11.01 -2.06
C ASN A 140 -21.53 -9.83 -1.16
N ALA A 141 -21.61 -8.63 -1.73
CA ALA A 141 -22.08 -7.44 -1.01
C ALA A 141 -23.52 -7.54 -0.47
N GLU A 142 -24.35 -8.43 -1.03
CA GLU A 142 -25.73 -8.70 -0.59
C GLU A 142 -25.80 -9.85 0.44
N SER A 143 -24.66 -10.31 0.96
CA SER A 143 -24.56 -11.47 1.86
C SER A 143 -25.15 -12.75 1.27
N LEU A 144 -25.02 -12.92 -0.05
CA LEU A 144 -25.43 -14.10 -0.80
C LEU A 144 -24.20 -14.81 -1.38
N ASN A 145 -24.27 -16.14 -1.39
CA ASN A 145 -23.26 -17.00 -1.99
C ASN A 145 -23.87 -18.06 -2.94
N GLY A 146 -25.20 -18.07 -3.08
CA GLY A 146 -25.92 -18.90 -4.04
C GLY A 146 -27.11 -18.16 -4.65
N TYR A 147 -27.40 -18.45 -5.91
CA TYR A 147 -28.49 -17.84 -6.67
C TYR A 147 -28.88 -18.71 -7.86
N ALA A 148 -30.19 -18.84 -8.12
CA ALA A 148 -30.70 -19.47 -9.33
C ALA A 148 -31.03 -18.40 -10.39
N GLY A 149 -30.15 -18.27 -11.38
CA GLY A 149 -30.36 -17.38 -12.53
C GLY A 149 -31.23 -18.00 -13.63
N HIS A 150 -31.57 -17.20 -14.63
CA HIS A 150 -32.51 -17.57 -15.67
C HIS A 150 -31.88 -18.08 -16.97
N THR A 151 -30.56 -17.98 -17.13
CA THR A 151 -29.88 -18.44 -18.34
C THR A 151 -29.25 -19.82 -18.18
N LYS A 152 -28.63 -20.30 -19.27
CA LYS A 152 -27.96 -21.59 -19.33
C LYS A 152 -26.70 -21.69 -18.46
N TYR A 153 -26.11 -20.59 -17.99
CA TYR A 153 -24.82 -20.63 -17.30
C TYR A 153 -24.98 -20.99 -15.81
N PHE A 154 -24.10 -21.86 -15.32
CA PHE A 154 -23.98 -22.16 -13.91
C PHE A 154 -22.51 -22.08 -13.48
N ILE A 155 -22.20 -21.25 -12.50
CA ILE A 155 -20.83 -21.03 -12.03
C ILE A 155 -20.68 -21.64 -10.64
N ALA A 156 -19.67 -22.46 -10.41
CA ALA A 156 -19.43 -22.99 -9.07
C ALA A 156 -17.96 -23.19 -8.75
N GLU A 157 -17.66 -23.13 -7.46
CA GLU A 157 -16.39 -23.61 -6.93
C GLU A 157 -16.42 -25.13 -6.81
N ALA A 158 -15.40 -25.77 -7.38
CA ALA A 158 -15.16 -27.20 -7.28
C ALA A 158 -13.98 -27.40 -6.32
N ASP A 159 -14.30 -27.93 -5.14
CA ASP A 159 -13.34 -28.13 -4.05
C ASP A 159 -12.51 -29.39 -4.30
N GLU A 160 -11.21 -29.22 -4.44
CA GLU A 160 -10.27 -30.32 -4.62
C GLU A 160 -10.04 -31.12 -3.35
N SER A 161 -10.27 -30.55 -2.16
CA SER A 161 -9.77 -31.10 -0.91
C SER A 161 -10.41 -32.43 -0.49
N ASP A 162 -11.69 -32.69 -0.81
CA ASP A 162 -12.45 -33.85 -0.31
C ASP A 162 -12.70 -34.94 -1.37
N GLY A 163 -12.02 -34.86 -2.51
CA GLY A 163 -12.17 -35.80 -3.63
C GLY A 163 -13.52 -35.69 -4.36
N SER A 164 -14.28 -34.62 -4.13
CA SER A 164 -15.59 -34.41 -4.76
C SER A 164 -15.54 -34.10 -6.25
N LEU A 165 -14.38 -33.72 -6.80
CA LEU A 165 -14.18 -33.43 -8.23
C LEU A 165 -14.66 -34.57 -9.16
N ARG A 166 -14.62 -35.82 -8.69
CA ARG A 166 -15.10 -36.99 -9.44
C ARG A 166 -16.60 -36.92 -9.77
N ASN A 167 -17.39 -36.22 -8.96
CA ASN A 167 -18.85 -36.14 -9.11
C ASN A 167 -19.31 -35.12 -10.16
N TYR A 168 -18.43 -34.25 -10.64
CA TYR A 168 -18.79 -33.18 -11.56
C TYR A 168 -18.48 -33.53 -13.02
N SER A 169 -19.30 -32.99 -13.92
CA SER A 169 -19.15 -33.04 -15.39
C SER A 169 -19.17 -31.60 -15.94
N PRO A 170 -18.03 -30.89 -15.91
CA PRO A 170 -17.97 -29.48 -16.31
C PRO A 170 -18.09 -29.28 -17.82
N SER A 171 -18.71 -28.17 -18.22
CA SER A 171 -18.63 -27.65 -19.61
C SER A 171 -17.37 -26.82 -19.82
N ALA A 172 -16.91 -26.14 -18.77
CA ALA A 172 -15.69 -25.34 -18.74
C ALA A 172 -15.03 -25.45 -17.36
N VAL A 173 -13.69 -25.37 -17.32
CA VAL A 173 -12.90 -25.46 -16.09
C VAL A 173 -11.87 -24.35 -16.04
N VAL A 174 -11.64 -23.81 -14.84
CA VAL A 174 -10.46 -23.02 -14.50
C VAL A 174 -9.73 -23.70 -13.35
N ILE A 175 -8.43 -23.98 -13.51
CA ILE A 175 -7.53 -24.47 -12.44
C ILE A 175 -6.54 -23.36 -12.11
N THR A 176 -6.69 -22.76 -10.93
CA THR A 176 -6.00 -21.52 -10.60
C THR A 176 -4.54 -21.69 -10.20
N ASN A 177 -4.21 -22.77 -9.48
CA ASN A 177 -2.88 -23.15 -9.01
C ASN A 177 -2.94 -24.49 -8.25
N VAL A 178 -1.76 -25.02 -7.91
CA VAL A 178 -1.61 -26.21 -7.05
C VAL A 178 -0.56 -25.93 -5.98
N ASP A 179 -1.00 -25.85 -4.73
CA ASP A 179 -0.16 -25.71 -3.54
C ASP A 179 -0.28 -26.94 -2.63
N ASN A 180 0.59 -27.08 -1.64
CA ASN A 180 0.62 -28.19 -0.68
C ASN A 180 -0.44 -28.00 0.41
N GLU A 181 -1.70 -27.86 0.01
CA GLU A 181 -2.84 -27.69 0.92
C GLU A 181 -3.71 -28.95 0.95
N HIS A 182 -4.27 -29.27 2.12
CA HIS A 182 -5.20 -30.40 2.30
C HIS A 182 -4.67 -31.77 1.83
N LEU A 183 -3.33 -31.94 1.80
CA LEU A 183 -2.68 -33.17 1.36
C LEU A 183 -3.03 -34.40 2.22
N ASN A 184 -3.52 -34.20 3.43
CA ASN A 184 -4.00 -35.27 4.31
C ASN A 184 -5.09 -36.13 3.65
N ASN A 185 -5.94 -35.53 2.80
CA ASN A 185 -6.98 -36.23 2.04
C ASN A 185 -6.43 -36.96 0.80
N PHE A 186 -5.15 -36.74 0.48
CA PHE A 186 -4.42 -37.32 -0.64
C PHE A 186 -3.24 -38.19 -0.18
N GLU A 187 -3.34 -38.79 1.01
CA GLU A 187 -2.26 -39.62 1.61
C GLU A 187 -0.92 -38.88 1.73
N ASN A 188 -0.98 -37.55 1.89
CA ASN A 188 0.18 -36.65 1.87
C ASN A 188 1.00 -36.67 0.57
N ASP A 189 0.42 -37.12 -0.55
CA ASP A 189 1.07 -37.16 -1.86
C ASP A 189 0.47 -36.11 -2.82
N ARG A 190 1.26 -35.06 -3.08
CA ARG A 190 0.93 -33.99 -4.05
C ARG A 190 0.59 -34.55 -5.44
N ARG A 191 1.19 -35.68 -5.85
CA ARG A 191 0.91 -36.26 -7.17
C ARG A 191 -0.53 -36.69 -7.30
N LYS A 192 -1.14 -37.23 -6.24
CA LYS A 192 -2.55 -37.65 -6.24
C LYS A 192 -3.50 -36.45 -6.38
N LEU A 193 -3.15 -35.30 -5.79
CA LEU A 193 -3.87 -34.06 -6.00
C LEU A 193 -3.79 -33.60 -7.47
N VAL A 194 -2.59 -33.63 -8.05
CA VAL A 194 -2.38 -33.29 -9.47
C VAL A 194 -3.12 -34.25 -10.39
N ASP A 195 -3.07 -35.56 -10.11
CA ASP A 195 -3.80 -36.59 -10.88
C ASP A 195 -5.32 -36.33 -10.83
N SER A 196 -5.86 -35.95 -9.66
CA SER A 196 -7.28 -35.62 -9.53
C SER A 196 -7.68 -34.37 -10.34
N LEU A 197 -6.82 -33.34 -10.38
CA LEU A 197 -7.04 -32.13 -11.18
C LEU A 197 -6.92 -32.43 -12.69
N GLU A 198 -5.98 -33.29 -13.09
CA GLU A 198 -5.82 -33.76 -14.47
C GLU A 198 -7.07 -34.54 -14.93
N GLU A 199 -7.56 -35.48 -14.11
CA GLU A 199 -8.80 -36.20 -14.38
C GLU A 199 -10.00 -35.26 -14.49
N PHE A 200 -10.06 -34.25 -13.62
CA PHE A 200 -11.11 -33.24 -13.65
C PHE A 200 -11.09 -32.39 -14.93
N ALA A 201 -9.90 -31.93 -15.35
CA ALA A 201 -9.71 -31.19 -16.58
C ALA A 201 -10.08 -32.01 -17.83
N ARG A 202 -9.72 -33.30 -17.86
CA ARG A 202 -9.99 -34.21 -18.98
C ARG A 202 -11.48 -34.46 -19.24
N LYS A 203 -12.34 -34.17 -18.26
CA LYS A 203 -13.81 -34.26 -18.43
C LYS A 203 -14.39 -33.13 -19.28
N VAL A 204 -13.64 -32.05 -19.52
CA VAL A 204 -14.09 -30.93 -20.37
C VAL A 204 -14.09 -31.39 -21.83
N PRO A 205 -15.23 -31.31 -22.55
CA PRO A 205 -15.32 -31.84 -23.92
C PRO A 205 -14.42 -31.13 -24.95
N ASP A 206 -14.21 -29.82 -24.79
CA ASP A 206 -13.39 -29.00 -25.68
C ASP A 206 -12.27 -28.30 -24.87
N PRO A 207 -10.99 -28.64 -25.11
CA PRO A 207 -9.86 -28.08 -24.37
C PRO A 207 -9.78 -26.55 -24.35
N ARG A 208 -10.41 -25.85 -25.31
CA ARG A 208 -10.45 -24.38 -25.32
C ARG A 208 -11.18 -23.78 -24.11
N TYR A 209 -12.02 -24.56 -23.43
CA TYR A 209 -12.74 -24.19 -22.21
C TYR A 209 -12.06 -24.70 -20.94
N CYS A 210 -10.86 -25.28 -21.04
CA CYS A 210 -10.06 -25.69 -19.90
C CYS A 210 -8.90 -24.70 -19.74
N PHE A 211 -8.96 -23.82 -18.74
CA PHE A 211 -7.90 -22.87 -18.43
C PHE A 211 -7.09 -23.36 -17.23
N TYR A 212 -5.76 -23.23 -17.29
CA TYR A 212 -4.89 -23.57 -16.17
C TYR A 212 -3.74 -22.59 -16.04
N SER A 213 -3.33 -22.32 -14.80
CA SER A 213 -2.21 -21.43 -14.54
C SER A 213 -0.89 -22.07 -14.98
N SER A 214 -0.08 -21.29 -15.71
CA SER A 214 1.24 -21.70 -16.16
C SER A 214 2.30 -21.71 -15.05
N ASP A 215 1.98 -21.15 -13.87
CA ASP A 215 2.85 -21.13 -12.70
C ASP A 215 3.10 -22.52 -12.10
N CYS A 216 2.34 -23.55 -12.51
CA CYS A 216 2.56 -24.95 -12.13
C CYS A 216 3.06 -25.76 -13.33
N SER A 217 4.34 -26.15 -13.29
CA SER A 217 4.96 -26.92 -14.36
C SER A 217 4.35 -28.32 -14.49
N GLU A 218 3.88 -28.91 -13.39
CA GLU A 218 3.20 -30.21 -13.40
C GLU A 218 1.87 -30.14 -14.18
N LEU A 219 1.07 -29.08 -13.98
CA LEU A 219 -0.16 -28.87 -14.76
C LEU A 219 0.15 -28.67 -16.25
N ARG A 220 1.19 -27.86 -16.56
CA ARG A 220 1.60 -27.57 -17.94
C ARG A 220 2.00 -28.83 -18.73
N ALA A 221 2.53 -29.85 -18.05
CA ALA A 221 2.93 -31.10 -18.68
C ALA A 221 1.77 -32.09 -18.88
N ARG A 222 0.65 -31.92 -18.18
CA ARG A 222 -0.41 -32.93 -18.03
C ARG A 222 -1.77 -32.48 -18.59
N ILE A 223 -2.08 -31.20 -18.50
CA ILE A 223 -3.36 -30.66 -18.92
C ILE A 223 -3.28 -30.14 -20.35
N GLN A 224 -4.22 -30.59 -21.18
CA GLN A 224 -4.47 -29.99 -22.49
C GLN A 224 -5.51 -28.88 -22.31
N GLY A 225 -5.14 -27.64 -22.63
CA GLY A 225 -6.02 -26.49 -22.47
C GLY A 225 -5.32 -25.17 -22.76
N VAL A 226 -5.95 -24.08 -22.33
CA VAL A 226 -5.43 -22.72 -22.43
C VAL A 226 -4.58 -22.41 -21.20
N SER A 227 -3.28 -22.30 -21.40
CA SER A 227 -2.37 -21.81 -20.36
C SER A 227 -2.55 -20.31 -20.15
N TYR A 228 -2.53 -19.85 -18.91
CA TYR A 228 -2.56 -18.42 -18.59
C TYR A 228 -1.50 -18.02 -17.57
N GLY A 229 -0.95 -16.82 -17.73
CA GLY A 229 0.07 -16.32 -16.81
C GLY A 229 0.87 -15.15 -17.38
N PHE A 230 2.05 -14.94 -16.80
CA PHE A 230 2.96 -13.84 -17.14
C PHE A 230 4.10 -14.26 -18.07
N SER A 231 4.03 -15.46 -18.65
CA SER A 231 5.03 -15.93 -19.62
C SER A 231 4.55 -15.65 -21.03
N GLU A 232 5.44 -15.13 -21.89
CA GLU A 232 5.14 -14.92 -23.32
C GLU A 232 4.75 -16.20 -24.07
N LYS A 233 5.03 -17.37 -23.47
CA LYS A 233 4.66 -18.70 -23.98
C LYS A 233 3.28 -19.16 -23.53
N ASP A 234 2.54 -18.35 -22.78
CA ASP A 234 1.19 -18.69 -22.33
C ASP A 234 0.18 -18.28 -23.40
N ASP A 235 -0.87 -19.10 -23.57
CA ASP A 235 -1.90 -18.84 -24.58
C ASP A 235 -2.67 -17.56 -24.27
N LEU A 236 -2.97 -17.35 -22.98
CA LEU A 236 -3.41 -16.08 -22.41
C LEU A 236 -2.23 -15.44 -21.66
N TYR A 237 -1.54 -14.54 -22.34
CA TYR A 237 -0.34 -13.90 -21.83
C TYR A 237 -0.66 -12.52 -21.25
N ILE A 238 -0.31 -12.30 -19.98
CA ILE A 238 -0.39 -10.99 -19.32
C ILE A 238 0.89 -10.21 -19.66
N SER A 239 0.79 -9.29 -20.62
CA SER A 239 1.93 -8.59 -21.22
C SER A 239 2.45 -7.41 -20.39
N SER A 240 1.60 -6.81 -19.56
CA SER A 240 1.99 -5.76 -18.64
C SER A 240 1.09 -5.72 -17.42
N PHE A 241 1.66 -5.29 -16.29
CA PHE A 241 0.94 -5.05 -15.04
C PHE A 241 1.56 -3.86 -14.32
N SER A 242 0.70 -2.94 -13.87
CA SER A 242 1.04 -1.91 -12.90
C SER A 242 -0.08 -1.79 -11.88
N GLN A 243 0.26 -1.38 -10.67
CA GLN A 243 -0.71 -1.09 -9.62
C GLN A 243 -0.61 0.38 -9.24
N GLN A 244 -1.75 1.06 -9.21
CA GLN A 244 -1.89 2.46 -8.82
C GLN A 244 -2.83 2.52 -7.62
N GLY A 245 -2.26 2.61 -6.42
CA GLY A 245 -3.02 2.47 -5.18
C GLY A 245 -3.76 1.13 -5.14
N TRP A 246 -5.09 1.18 -4.99
CA TRP A 246 -5.96 0.01 -4.91
C TRP A 246 -6.44 -0.53 -6.27
N GLN A 247 -6.03 0.10 -7.39
CA GLN A 247 -6.41 -0.32 -8.73
C GLN A 247 -5.23 -1.00 -9.44
N SER A 248 -5.47 -2.17 -10.01
CA SER A 248 -4.55 -2.80 -10.95
C SER A 248 -4.92 -2.45 -12.38
N VAL A 249 -3.91 -2.15 -13.19
CA VAL A 249 -4.01 -1.93 -14.63
C VAL A 249 -3.10 -2.91 -15.34
N PHE A 250 -3.63 -3.67 -16.29
CA PHE A 250 -2.89 -4.70 -17.00
C PHE A 250 -3.32 -4.82 -18.47
N SER A 251 -2.46 -5.45 -19.27
CA SER A 251 -2.75 -5.80 -20.66
C SER A 251 -2.61 -7.31 -20.86
N ILE A 252 -3.41 -7.87 -21.77
CA ILE A 252 -3.31 -9.28 -22.14
C ILE A 252 -3.22 -9.46 -23.66
N LYS A 253 -2.58 -10.55 -24.09
CA LYS A 253 -2.66 -11.08 -25.44
C LYS A 253 -3.38 -12.41 -25.40
N PHE A 254 -4.48 -12.53 -26.13
CA PHE A 254 -5.31 -13.73 -26.17
C PHE A 254 -6.07 -13.84 -27.49
N LEU A 255 -6.22 -15.05 -28.02
CA LEU A 255 -6.91 -15.31 -29.30
C LEU A 255 -6.39 -14.46 -30.48
N GLY A 256 -5.07 -14.21 -30.52
CA GLY A 256 -4.44 -13.41 -31.57
C GLY A 256 -4.71 -11.91 -31.51
N LYS A 257 -5.39 -11.41 -30.46
CA LYS A 257 -5.67 -10.00 -30.22
C LYS A 257 -4.97 -9.52 -28.94
N GLU A 258 -4.59 -8.24 -28.92
CA GLU A 258 -4.10 -7.56 -27.72
C GLU A 258 -5.21 -6.69 -27.10
N TYR A 259 -5.29 -6.73 -25.78
CA TYR A 259 -6.28 -6.01 -24.97
C TYR A 259 -5.52 -5.16 -23.96
N HIS A 260 -5.49 -3.85 -24.16
CA HIS A 260 -4.75 -2.92 -23.31
C HIS A 260 -5.63 -2.32 -22.20
N ASP A 261 -5.00 -1.76 -21.18
CA ASP A 261 -5.61 -0.94 -20.13
C ASP A 261 -6.85 -1.57 -19.47
N ILE A 262 -6.78 -2.86 -19.17
CA ILE A 262 -7.81 -3.55 -18.38
C ILE A 262 -7.64 -3.12 -16.92
N ARG A 263 -8.73 -2.68 -16.30
CA ARG A 263 -8.73 -2.11 -14.95
C ARG A 263 -9.59 -2.94 -14.01
N VAL A 264 -9.09 -3.20 -12.80
CA VAL A 264 -9.80 -3.91 -11.74
C VAL A 264 -9.43 -3.32 -10.37
N TRP A 265 -10.41 -3.19 -9.46
CA TRP A 265 -10.20 -2.73 -8.08
C TRP A 265 -9.77 -3.87 -7.16
N LEU A 266 -8.75 -4.61 -7.59
CA LEU A 266 -8.10 -5.67 -6.81
C LEU A 266 -6.60 -5.45 -6.89
N VAL A 267 -5.91 -5.66 -5.77
CA VAL A 267 -4.46 -5.45 -5.65
C VAL A 267 -3.69 -6.76 -5.75
N GLY A 268 -2.45 -6.65 -6.21
CA GLY A 268 -1.49 -7.75 -6.27
C GLY A 268 -1.55 -8.55 -7.57
N LYS A 269 -0.37 -9.05 -7.96
CA LYS A 269 -0.15 -9.85 -9.17
C LYS A 269 -1.08 -11.07 -9.28
N HIS A 270 -1.40 -11.70 -8.15
CA HIS A 270 -2.29 -12.86 -8.08
C HIS A 270 -3.73 -12.51 -8.50
N ASN A 271 -4.25 -11.34 -8.12
CA ASN A 271 -5.58 -10.91 -8.53
C ASN A 271 -5.64 -10.46 -9.99
N VAL A 272 -4.53 -9.97 -10.54
CA VAL A 272 -4.41 -9.73 -11.99
C VAL A 272 -4.51 -11.05 -12.76
N ALA A 273 -3.83 -12.11 -12.29
CA ALA A 273 -3.98 -13.43 -12.87
C ALA A 273 -5.43 -13.96 -12.78
N ASN A 274 -6.10 -13.77 -11.64
CA ASN A 274 -7.50 -14.12 -11.45
C ASN A 274 -8.43 -13.35 -12.41
N ALA A 275 -8.21 -12.04 -12.59
CA ALA A 275 -8.98 -11.20 -13.51
C ALA A 275 -8.72 -11.56 -14.97
N ALA A 276 -7.47 -11.85 -15.32
CA ALA A 276 -7.05 -12.25 -16.66
C ALA A 276 -7.71 -13.57 -17.09
N VAL A 277 -7.73 -14.59 -16.22
CA VAL A 277 -8.40 -15.86 -16.54
C VAL A 277 -9.93 -15.73 -16.56
N ALA A 278 -10.51 -14.88 -15.72
CA ALA A 278 -11.94 -14.58 -15.78
C ALA A 278 -12.34 -13.90 -17.10
N MET A 279 -11.53 -12.93 -17.56
CA MET A 279 -11.68 -12.31 -18.88
C MET A 279 -11.47 -13.31 -20.01
N GLY A 280 -10.44 -14.15 -19.94
CA GLY A 280 -10.17 -15.20 -20.93
C GLY A 280 -11.35 -16.15 -21.09
N MET A 281 -11.90 -16.64 -19.97
CA MET A 281 -13.10 -17.48 -19.97
C MET A 281 -14.28 -16.77 -20.61
N ALA A 282 -14.56 -15.52 -20.23
CA ALA A 282 -15.67 -14.75 -20.80
C ALA A 282 -15.53 -14.51 -22.31
N LEU A 283 -14.31 -14.21 -22.78
CA LEU A 283 -14.01 -14.07 -24.21
C LEU A 283 -14.24 -15.38 -24.97
N THR A 284 -13.79 -16.52 -24.41
CA THR A 284 -14.02 -17.84 -25.02
C THR A 284 -15.51 -18.19 -25.08
N LEU A 285 -16.30 -17.74 -24.10
CA LEU A 285 -17.77 -17.89 -24.09
C LEU A 285 -18.48 -16.95 -25.07
N GLY A 286 -17.76 -16.05 -25.74
CA GLY A 286 -18.30 -15.10 -26.72
C GLY A 286 -18.91 -13.84 -26.11
N ILE A 287 -18.55 -13.48 -24.88
CA ILE A 287 -19.01 -12.25 -24.24
C ILE A 287 -18.27 -11.05 -24.83
N ASP A 288 -19.01 -9.99 -25.13
CA ASP A 288 -18.45 -8.75 -25.67
C ASP A 288 -17.47 -8.08 -24.69
N GLU A 289 -16.36 -7.57 -25.24
CA GLU A 289 -15.27 -6.94 -24.48
C GLU A 289 -15.73 -5.77 -23.61
N GLY A 290 -16.70 -4.97 -24.08
CA GLY A 290 -17.25 -3.83 -23.35
C GLY A 290 -17.90 -4.26 -22.04
N HIS A 291 -18.71 -5.33 -22.08
CA HIS A 291 -19.32 -5.90 -20.87
C HIS A 291 -18.28 -6.51 -19.93
N ILE A 292 -17.24 -7.16 -20.46
CA ILE A 292 -16.16 -7.73 -19.63
C ILE A 292 -15.43 -6.62 -18.87
N ARG A 293 -15.02 -5.55 -19.57
CA ARG A 293 -14.35 -4.40 -18.97
C ARG A 293 -15.22 -3.72 -17.92
N ALA A 294 -16.51 -3.54 -18.20
CA ALA A 294 -17.45 -2.98 -17.24
C ALA A 294 -17.61 -3.88 -16.00
N GLY A 295 -17.72 -5.20 -16.18
CA GLY A 295 -17.84 -6.16 -15.09
C GLY A 295 -16.61 -6.19 -14.17
N LEU A 296 -15.40 -6.17 -14.75
CA LEU A 296 -14.15 -6.07 -13.98
C LEU A 296 -14.02 -4.73 -13.24
N LYS A 297 -14.35 -3.62 -13.90
CA LYS A 297 -14.26 -2.28 -13.33
C LYS A 297 -15.26 -2.06 -12.19
N ASN A 298 -16.45 -2.64 -12.26
CA ASN A 298 -17.52 -2.46 -11.28
C ASN A 298 -17.57 -3.59 -10.23
N PHE A 299 -16.58 -4.49 -10.22
CA PHE A 299 -16.53 -5.58 -9.26
C PHE A 299 -16.43 -5.04 -7.83
N SER A 300 -17.44 -5.31 -7.01
CA SER A 300 -17.58 -4.78 -5.64
C SER A 300 -16.71 -5.49 -4.59
N GLY A 301 -15.95 -6.51 -4.99
CA GLY A 301 -15.22 -7.37 -4.06
C GLY A 301 -16.08 -8.48 -3.46
N ILE A 302 -15.48 -9.21 -2.52
CA ILE A 302 -16.04 -10.38 -1.84
C ILE A 302 -15.83 -10.13 -0.34
N GLN A 303 -16.83 -10.44 0.49
CA GLN A 303 -16.66 -10.31 1.93
C GLN A 303 -15.45 -11.12 2.40
N ARG A 304 -14.71 -10.55 3.36
CA ARG A 304 -13.46 -11.11 3.90
C ARG A 304 -12.33 -11.29 2.86
N ARG A 305 -12.34 -10.59 1.72
CA ARG A 305 -11.22 -10.55 0.76
C ARG A 305 -10.79 -9.11 0.55
N LEU A 306 -9.84 -8.65 1.36
CA LEU A 306 -9.48 -7.25 1.55
C LEU A 306 -10.70 -6.34 1.77
N GLU A 307 -11.64 -6.79 2.59
CA GLU A 307 -12.84 -6.03 2.94
C GLU A 307 -12.50 -4.91 3.92
N ARG A 308 -12.93 -3.67 3.64
CA ARG A 308 -12.84 -2.57 4.61
C ARG A 308 -13.89 -2.74 5.70
N LYS A 309 -13.46 -2.74 6.97
CA LYS A 309 -14.33 -2.95 8.14
C LYS A 309 -14.63 -1.71 8.97
N ASN A 310 -13.96 -0.59 8.71
CA ASN A 310 -14.12 0.65 9.48
C ASN A 310 -14.64 1.81 8.63
N HIS A 311 -15.29 2.76 9.29
CA HIS A 311 -15.78 4.00 8.67
C HIS A 311 -14.80 5.17 8.76
N SER A 312 -13.91 5.17 9.76
CA SER A 312 -12.92 6.23 9.95
C SER A 312 -12.05 6.42 8.71
N GLU A 313 -11.75 7.67 8.36
CA GLU A 313 -10.76 8.03 7.34
C GLU A 313 -9.35 8.21 7.93
N LYS A 314 -9.22 8.21 9.27
CA LYS A 314 -7.94 8.46 9.98
C LYS A 314 -7.03 7.24 9.99
N PHE A 315 -7.59 6.04 9.84
CA PHE A 315 -6.86 4.79 9.70
C PHE A 315 -7.68 3.83 8.82
N LEU A 316 -7.05 2.79 8.30
CA LEU A 316 -7.74 1.79 7.47
C LEU A 316 -7.71 0.44 8.17
N PHE A 317 -8.87 -0.19 8.36
CA PHE A 317 -8.97 -1.56 8.85
C PHE A 317 -9.49 -2.47 7.73
N LEU A 318 -8.67 -3.44 7.35
CA LEU A 318 -8.97 -4.42 6.32
C LEU A 318 -9.06 -5.81 6.93
N GLU A 319 -9.91 -6.64 6.35
CA GLU A 319 -10.05 -8.04 6.65
C GLU A 319 -9.77 -8.89 5.41
N ASP A 320 -8.91 -9.90 5.55
CA ASP A 320 -8.69 -10.92 4.53
C ASP A 320 -8.73 -12.34 5.11
N TYR A 321 -9.36 -13.24 4.37
CA TYR A 321 -9.50 -14.66 4.68
C TYR A 321 -8.18 -15.42 4.57
N ALA A 322 -7.12 -14.79 4.05
CA ALA A 322 -5.78 -15.35 3.92
C ALA A 322 -5.32 -16.03 5.22
N HIS A 323 -5.05 -17.32 5.11
CA HIS A 323 -4.66 -18.17 6.24
C HIS A 323 -3.54 -19.15 5.87
N HIS A 324 -3.30 -19.36 4.57
CA HIS A 324 -2.10 -20.03 4.08
C HIS A 324 -0.95 -19.01 3.95
N PRO A 325 0.33 -19.38 4.23
CA PRO A 325 1.47 -18.46 4.13
C PRO A 325 1.54 -17.73 2.78
N ARG A 326 1.27 -18.44 1.69
CA ARG A 326 1.29 -17.85 0.34
C ARG A 326 0.23 -16.77 0.15
N GLU A 327 -0.98 -16.98 0.70
CA GLU A 327 -2.07 -16.00 0.66
C GLU A 327 -1.70 -14.77 1.48
N ILE A 328 -1.14 -14.96 2.68
CA ILE A 328 -0.68 -13.88 3.56
C ILE A 328 0.36 -13.01 2.85
N MET A 329 1.38 -13.64 2.25
CA MET A 329 2.42 -12.93 1.50
C MET A 329 1.83 -12.13 0.34
N CYS A 330 0.98 -12.75 -0.47
CA CYS A 330 0.36 -12.10 -1.63
C CYS A 330 -0.54 -10.93 -1.22
N THR A 331 -1.25 -11.06 -0.11
CA THR A 331 -2.12 -10.03 0.45
C THR A 331 -1.32 -8.85 0.98
N LEU A 332 -0.33 -9.12 1.85
CA LEU A 332 0.53 -8.07 2.42
C LEU A 332 1.30 -7.32 1.33
N ARG A 333 1.81 -8.04 0.32
CA ARG A 333 2.49 -7.40 -0.80
C ARG A 333 1.57 -6.48 -1.59
N GLY A 334 0.37 -6.95 -1.94
CA GLY A 334 -0.63 -6.15 -2.64
C GLY A 334 -1.05 -4.90 -1.87
N VAL A 335 -1.22 -5.03 -0.55
CA VAL A 335 -1.53 -3.89 0.34
C VAL A 335 -0.35 -2.92 0.43
N ARG A 336 0.89 -3.40 0.59
CA ARG A 336 2.10 -2.56 0.61
C ARG A 336 2.22 -1.72 -0.66
N ASP A 337 2.05 -2.35 -1.81
CA ASP A 337 2.09 -1.69 -3.12
C ASP A 337 0.96 -0.64 -3.27
N ALA A 338 -0.15 -0.79 -2.54
CA ALA A 338 -1.28 0.15 -2.56
C ALA A 338 -1.11 1.37 -1.65
N ILE A 339 -0.46 1.20 -0.48
CA ILE A 339 -0.46 2.22 0.58
C ILE A 339 0.88 2.95 0.74
N GLY A 340 1.92 2.52 0.03
CA GLY A 340 3.26 3.11 0.12
C GLY A 340 3.87 2.95 1.53
N SER A 341 4.29 4.06 2.14
CA SER A 341 5.01 4.10 3.43
C SER A 341 4.14 4.06 4.68
N ARG A 342 2.81 4.00 4.52
CA ARG A 342 1.89 3.83 5.66
C ARG A 342 2.24 2.55 6.44
N ARG A 343 2.06 2.58 7.75
CA ARG A 343 2.40 1.44 8.62
C ARG A 343 1.37 0.32 8.43
N ILE A 344 1.83 -0.89 8.14
CA ILE A 344 1.00 -2.10 8.14
C ILE A 344 1.12 -2.78 9.50
N LEU A 345 0.00 -2.84 10.22
CA LEU A 345 -0.18 -3.66 11.40
C LEU A 345 -0.94 -4.93 11.02
N ALA A 346 -0.20 -6.02 10.79
CA ALA A 346 -0.76 -7.31 10.39
C ALA A 346 -1.23 -8.08 11.64
N ILE A 347 -2.52 -8.40 11.72
CA ILE A 347 -3.14 -9.12 12.83
C ILE A 347 -3.46 -10.52 12.32
N CYS A 348 -2.76 -11.54 12.77
CA CYS A 348 -2.90 -12.90 12.26
C CYS A 348 -3.42 -13.86 13.31
N GLN A 349 -4.51 -14.56 12.97
CA GLN A 349 -5.02 -15.71 13.71
C GLN A 349 -4.72 -16.97 12.90
N PRO A 350 -3.76 -17.82 13.31
CA PRO A 350 -3.52 -19.08 12.64
C PRO A 350 -4.77 -19.96 12.68
N HIS A 351 -5.06 -20.65 11.58
CA HIS A 351 -6.26 -21.47 11.46
C HIS A 351 -5.90 -22.95 11.33
N ARG A 352 -6.42 -23.77 12.26
CA ARG A 352 -6.14 -25.21 12.46
C ARG A 352 -4.70 -25.51 12.89
N PHE A 353 -4.58 -26.45 13.83
CA PHE A 353 -3.29 -26.91 14.34
C PHE A 353 -2.54 -27.73 13.29
N SER A 354 -3.27 -28.59 12.57
CA SER A 354 -2.73 -29.43 11.51
C SER A 354 -2.09 -28.63 10.37
N ARG A 355 -2.77 -27.56 9.93
CA ARG A 355 -2.27 -26.68 8.86
C ARG A 355 -1.05 -25.91 9.29
N LEU A 356 -1.09 -25.26 10.45
CA LEU A 356 0.05 -24.50 10.97
C LEU A 356 1.29 -25.39 11.10
N TYR A 357 1.11 -26.65 11.54
CA TYR A 357 2.20 -27.63 11.58
C TYR A 357 2.76 -27.92 10.18
N ALA A 358 1.89 -28.18 9.20
CA ALA A 358 2.29 -28.56 7.85
C ALA A 358 3.06 -27.46 7.10
N CYS A 359 2.74 -26.18 7.34
CA CYS A 359 3.34 -25.03 6.66
C CYS A 359 4.17 -24.13 7.58
N LEU A 360 4.68 -24.66 8.71
CA LEU A 360 5.28 -23.86 9.77
C LEU A 360 6.49 -23.03 9.29
N GLU A 361 7.36 -23.61 8.47
CA GLU A 361 8.55 -22.94 7.94
C GLU A 361 8.18 -21.77 7.02
N ASP A 362 7.21 -21.96 6.12
CA ASP A 362 6.72 -20.90 5.23
C ASP A 362 5.96 -19.81 6.02
N PHE A 363 5.28 -20.19 7.10
CA PHE A 363 4.57 -19.26 7.97
C PHE A 363 5.52 -18.25 8.62
N TYR A 364 6.75 -18.66 8.99
CA TYR A 364 7.74 -17.76 9.58
C TYR A 364 8.18 -16.61 8.66
N VAL A 365 8.14 -16.83 7.33
CA VAL A 365 8.59 -15.85 6.33
C VAL A 365 7.44 -15.10 5.66
N ALA A 366 6.19 -15.35 6.07
CA ALA A 366 5.01 -14.84 5.39
C ALA A 366 4.77 -13.33 5.55
N PHE A 367 5.44 -12.67 6.50
CA PHE A 367 5.06 -11.35 6.99
C PHE A 367 6.02 -10.21 6.60
N ARG A 368 6.91 -10.43 5.62
CA ARG A 368 7.99 -9.50 5.25
C ARG A 368 7.55 -8.10 4.81
N ASP A 369 6.35 -7.96 4.25
CA ASP A 369 5.83 -6.67 3.79
C ASP A 369 5.07 -5.89 4.89
N ALA A 370 4.90 -6.47 6.09
CA ALA A 370 4.32 -5.79 7.26
C ALA A 370 5.36 -4.94 8.01
N ASP A 371 4.93 -3.88 8.69
CA ASP A 371 5.80 -3.14 9.62
C ASP A 371 5.82 -3.80 11.02
N GLU A 372 4.67 -4.36 11.42
CA GLU A 372 4.48 -5.04 12.70
C GLU A 372 3.44 -6.16 12.55
N VAL A 373 3.62 -7.22 13.33
CA VAL A 373 2.74 -8.40 13.36
C VAL A 373 2.22 -8.63 14.77
N ILE A 374 0.91 -8.82 14.90
CA ILE A 374 0.27 -9.31 16.11
C ILE A 374 -0.23 -10.72 15.80
N LEU A 375 0.37 -11.71 16.43
CA LEU A 375 -0.06 -13.10 16.38
C LEU A 375 -1.01 -13.38 17.55
N THR A 376 -2.07 -14.13 17.29
CA THR A 376 -2.99 -14.58 18.35
C THR A 376 -3.07 -16.09 18.43
N ASP A 377 -3.90 -16.60 19.33
CA ASP A 377 -4.12 -18.03 19.56
C ASP A 377 -4.55 -18.74 18.26
N VAL A 378 -4.18 -20.01 18.12
CA VAL A 378 -4.61 -20.84 16.99
C VAL A 378 -6.11 -21.08 17.09
N TYR A 379 -6.86 -20.69 16.04
CA TYR A 379 -8.26 -21.06 15.91
C TYR A 379 -8.36 -22.55 15.54
N SER A 380 -8.77 -23.39 16.50
CA SER A 380 -8.71 -24.86 16.36
C SER A 380 -9.63 -25.41 15.27
N ALA A 381 -10.74 -24.72 14.97
CA ALA A 381 -11.82 -25.23 14.12
C ALA A 381 -12.30 -26.65 14.49
N GLY A 382 -12.23 -27.00 15.79
CA GLY A 382 -12.63 -28.32 16.31
C GLY A 382 -11.53 -29.38 16.35
N GLU A 383 -10.31 -29.07 15.89
CA GLU A 383 -9.17 -30.00 15.98
C GLU A 383 -8.64 -30.13 17.41
N THR A 384 -8.17 -31.33 17.74
CA THR A 384 -7.31 -31.55 18.91
C THR A 384 -5.93 -30.94 18.65
N PRO A 385 -5.33 -30.23 19.62
CA PRO A 385 -3.99 -29.66 19.46
C PRO A 385 -2.94 -30.69 19.05
N VAL A 386 -2.07 -30.31 18.12
CA VAL A 386 -0.87 -31.07 17.75
C VAL A 386 0.36 -30.47 18.42
N THR A 387 1.47 -31.21 18.47
CA THR A 387 2.72 -30.70 19.02
C THR A 387 3.29 -29.58 18.13
N LEU A 388 3.14 -28.34 18.58
CA LEU A 388 3.72 -27.13 17.98
C LEU A 388 4.65 -26.45 18.99
N PRO A 389 5.60 -25.61 18.51
CA PRO A 389 6.25 -24.65 19.40
C PRO A 389 5.21 -23.73 20.05
N ASP A 390 5.51 -23.26 21.26
CA ASP A 390 4.70 -22.23 21.93
C ASP A 390 4.53 -21.01 21.01
N ILE A 391 3.37 -20.37 21.06
CA ILE A 391 3.02 -19.29 20.13
C ILE A 391 3.99 -18.10 20.23
N GLU A 392 4.58 -17.85 21.40
CA GLU A 392 5.63 -16.85 21.61
C GLU A 392 6.94 -17.23 20.89
N LYS A 393 7.26 -18.52 20.80
CA LYS A 393 8.40 -18.99 20.00
C LYS A 393 8.12 -18.81 18.52
N ILE A 394 6.88 -19.07 18.07
CA ILE A 394 6.47 -18.81 16.69
C ILE A 394 6.60 -17.32 16.37
N ALA A 395 6.12 -16.43 17.24
CA ALA A 395 6.26 -14.98 17.08
C ALA A 395 7.74 -14.53 17.03
N SER A 396 8.60 -15.10 17.88
CA SER A 396 10.04 -14.85 17.86
C SER A 396 10.69 -15.30 16.54
N MET A 397 10.30 -16.46 16.01
CA MET A 397 10.79 -16.97 14.73
C MET A 397 10.30 -16.13 13.55
N ILE A 398 9.03 -15.69 13.54
CA ILE A 398 8.53 -14.70 12.57
C ILE A 398 9.39 -13.45 12.64
N SER A 399 9.68 -12.96 13.84
CA SER A 399 10.46 -11.72 13.98
C SER A 399 11.84 -11.85 13.35
N LYS A 400 12.49 -12.99 13.59
CA LYS A 400 13.82 -13.30 13.07
C LYS A 400 13.84 -13.51 11.54
N LEU A 401 12.87 -14.25 10.99
CA LEU A 401 12.89 -14.72 9.60
C LEU A 401 12.14 -13.83 8.62
N SER A 402 11.16 -13.06 9.09
CA SER A 402 10.47 -12.01 8.31
C SER A 402 11.09 -10.62 8.51
N HIS A 403 12.04 -10.46 9.44
CA HIS A 403 12.65 -9.16 9.79
C HIS A 403 11.62 -8.09 10.21
N VAL A 404 10.60 -8.51 10.93
CA VAL A 404 9.47 -7.69 11.39
C VAL A 404 9.35 -7.82 12.91
N GLN A 405 8.80 -6.85 13.63
CA GLN A 405 8.46 -7.08 15.04
C GLN A 405 7.17 -7.90 15.10
N CYS A 406 7.19 -9.04 15.79
CA CYS A 406 6.01 -9.89 15.98
C CYS A 406 5.76 -10.15 17.46
N TYR A 407 4.55 -9.84 17.92
CA TYR A 407 4.11 -10.02 19.31
C TYR A 407 2.97 -11.01 19.38
N TYR A 408 2.96 -11.84 20.43
CA TYR A 408 1.78 -12.63 20.77
C TYR A 408 0.84 -11.81 21.67
N ILE A 409 -0.41 -11.69 21.27
CA ILE A 409 -1.50 -11.11 22.06
C ILE A 409 -2.67 -12.11 22.05
N PRO A 410 -3.12 -12.60 23.22
CA PRO A 410 -4.27 -13.50 23.28
C PRO A 410 -5.52 -12.88 22.66
N TYR A 411 -6.34 -13.71 22.01
CA TYR A 411 -7.45 -13.23 21.18
C TYR A 411 -8.41 -12.30 21.95
N ASP A 412 -8.71 -12.64 23.21
CA ASP A 412 -9.63 -11.87 24.05
C ASP A 412 -9.10 -10.47 24.44
N HIS A 413 -7.78 -10.24 24.31
CA HIS A 413 -7.15 -8.96 24.63
C HIS A 413 -6.89 -8.09 23.40
N ILE A 414 -7.08 -8.62 22.19
CA ILE A 414 -6.61 -7.98 20.96
C ILE A 414 -7.30 -6.65 20.69
N VAL A 415 -8.62 -6.56 20.88
CA VAL A 415 -9.38 -5.32 20.66
C VAL A 415 -8.91 -4.20 21.60
N SER A 416 -8.67 -4.53 22.87
CA SER A 416 -8.16 -3.56 23.86
C SER A 416 -6.76 -3.07 23.49
N TYR A 417 -5.89 -4.00 23.07
CA TYR A 417 -4.56 -3.68 22.59
C TYR A 417 -4.61 -2.75 21.36
N LEU A 418 -5.42 -3.08 20.35
CA LEU A 418 -5.55 -2.30 19.13
C LEU A 418 -6.06 -0.88 19.40
N LYS A 419 -7.08 -0.71 20.26
CA LYS A 419 -7.58 0.62 20.65
C LYS A 419 -6.52 1.53 21.31
N GLN A 420 -5.47 0.94 21.88
CA GLN A 420 -4.37 1.67 22.51
C GLN A 420 -3.19 1.95 21.59
N ASN A 421 -3.04 1.17 20.51
CA ASN A 421 -1.81 1.16 19.69
C ASN A 421 -2.03 1.53 18.21
N ILE A 422 -3.28 1.57 17.72
CA ILE A 422 -3.60 2.09 16.39
C ILE A 422 -3.39 3.61 16.39
N CYS A 423 -2.56 4.07 15.46
CA CYS A 423 -2.29 5.48 15.22
C CYS A 423 -3.00 5.96 13.95
N VAL A 424 -3.08 7.29 13.83
CA VAL A 424 -3.46 7.94 12.57
C VAL A 424 -2.52 7.49 11.44
N HIS A 425 -3.08 7.27 10.25
CA HIS A 425 -2.47 6.74 9.02
C HIS A 425 -2.10 5.26 9.05
N ASP A 426 -2.37 4.52 10.12
CA ASP A 426 -2.14 3.07 10.15
C ASP A 426 -3.05 2.34 9.15
N VAL A 427 -2.57 1.20 8.67
CA VAL A 427 -3.34 0.20 7.92
C VAL A 427 -3.29 -1.10 8.72
N CYS A 428 -4.39 -1.42 9.37
CA CYS A 428 -4.58 -2.67 10.09
C CYS A 428 -5.12 -3.73 9.14
N LEU A 429 -4.52 -4.91 9.14
CA LEU A 429 -4.95 -6.01 8.28
C LEU A 429 -5.17 -7.27 9.12
N ALA A 430 -6.43 -7.64 9.33
CA ALA A 430 -6.80 -8.90 9.96
C ALA A 430 -6.71 -10.04 8.94
N LEU A 431 -5.93 -11.07 9.27
CA LEU A 431 -5.60 -12.22 8.43
C LEU A 431 -6.05 -13.50 9.12
N GLY A 432 -7.02 -14.20 8.54
CA GLY A 432 -7.40 -15.54 8.98
C GLY A 432 -8.82 -15.96 8.58
N ALA A 433 -9.05 -17.27 8.59
CA ALA A 433 -10.34 -17.87 8.26
C ALA A 433 -11.28 -18.09 9.47
N GLY A 434 -10.76 -17.87 10.70
CA GLY A 434 -11.48 -18.08 11.95
C GLY A 434 -12.44 -16.95 12.29
N ASN A 435 -12.58 -16.69 13.60
CA ASN A 435 -13.43 -15.64 14.15
C ASN A 435 -12.73 -14.26 14.21
N ILE A 436 -11.62 -14.08 13.49
CA ILE A 436 -10.88 -12.82 13.47
C ILE A 436 -11.69 -11.65 12.88
N ASP A 437 -12.74 -11.94 12.11
CA ASP A 437 -13.70 -10.98 11.55
C ASP A 437 -14.38 -10.13 12.64
N ALA A 438 -14.60 -10.71 13.82
CA ALA A 438 -15.21 -10.02 14.95
C ALA A 438 -14.39 -8.79 15.43
N ILE A 439 -13.07 -8.79 15.20
CA ILE A 439 -12.20 -7.66 15.56
C ILE A 439 -12.55 -6.44 14.72
N GLY A 440 -12.74 -6.62 13.40
CA GLY A 440 -13.11 -5.54 12.49
C GLY A 440 -14.45 -4.92 12.88
N ASN A 441 -15.45 -5.77 13.18
CA ASN A 441 -16.76 -5.30 13.64
C ASN A 441 -16.67 -4.51 14.97
N ALA A 442 -15.81 -4.93 15.91
CA ALA A 442 -15.60 -4.24 17.18
C ALA A 442 -14.86 -2.89 17.06
N LEU A 443 -14.21 -2.64 15.92
CA LEU A 443 -13.46 -1.42 15.61
C LEU A 443 -14.11 -0.58 14.50
N GLN A 444 -15.32 -0.94 14.05
CA GLN A 444 -15.99 -0.29 12.92
C GLN A 444 -16.10 1.24 13.09
N ASP A 445 -16.47 1.67 14.29
CA ASP A 445 -16.65 3.08 14.67
C ASP A 445 -15.53 3.59 15.60
N PHE A 446 -14.40 2.89 15.68
CA PHE A 446 -13.25 3.36 16.46
C PHE A 446 -12.58 4.56 15.78
N GLU A 447 -12.11 5.52 16.57
CA GLU A 447 -11.28 6.64 16.11
C GLU A 447 -9.96 6.65 16.89
N PRO A 448 -8.80 6.65 16.20
CA PRO A 448 -7.51 6.74 16.87
C PRO A 448 -7.31 8.11 17.52
N LYS A 449 -6.39 8.17 18.50
CA LYS A 449 -5.93 9.44 19.04
C LYS A 449 -5.22 10.23 17.94
N LYS A 450 -5.41 11.55 17.95
CA LYS A 450 -4.69 12.47 17.06
C LYS A 450 -3.20 12.37 17.33
N LEU A 451 -2.42 12.53 16.27
CA LEU A 451 -0.97 12.58 16.36
C LEU A 451 -0.54 13.97 16.85
N SER A 452 0.23 14.03 17.93
CA SER A 452 0.80 15.28 18.44
C SER A 452 1.98 15.74 17.57
N VAL A 453 1.86 16.92 16.94
CA VAL A 453 2.85 17.45 15.98
C VAL A 453 3.42 18.78 16.47
N GLY A 454 4.75 18.87 16.57
CA GLY A 454 5.48 20.11 16.83
C GLY A 454 6.01 20.75 15.55
N ILE A 455 5.48 21.92 15.16
CA ILE A 455 6.05 22.71 14.04
C ILE A 455 7.18 23.59 14.58
N ILE A 456 8.39 23.45 14.04
CA ILE A 456 9.54 24.28 14.39
C ILE A 456 9.83 25.23 13.23
N CYS A 457 9.82 26.54 13.49
CA CYS A 457 9.98 27.58 12.46
C CYS A 457 10.68 28.84 12.98
N GLY A 458 10.90 29.81 12.09
CA GLY A 458 11.72 31.00 12.28
C GLY A 458 13.19 30.73 11.93
N GLY A 459 14.07 30.97 12.89
CA GLY A 459 15.52 30.75 12.77
C GLY A 459 16.34 32.03 12.78
N GLN A 460 17.66 31.86 12.78
CA GLN A 460 18.64 32.95 12.81
C GLN A 460 18.99 33.49 11.42
N SER A 461 18.59 32.78 10.37
CA SER A 461 18.94 33.10 8.98
C SER A 461 18.22 34.36 8.48
N TYR A 462 18.70 34.89 7.35
CA TYR A 462 17.99 35.94 6.62
C TYR A 462 16.60 35.49 6.13
N GLU A 463 16.36 34.17 6.06
CA GLU A 463 15.12 33.54 5.60
C GLU A 463 14.08 33.34 6.72
N HIS A 464 14.32 33.91 7.91
CA HIS A 464 13.41 33.88 9.06
C HIS A 464 11.95 34.19 8.70
N ASP A 465 11.70 35.26 7.94
CA ASP A 465 10.34 35.71 7.61
C ASP A 465 9.64 34.75 6.63
N ILE A 466 10.40 34.16 5.69
CA ILE A 466 9.90 33.12 4.78
C ILE A 466 9.55 31.85 5.55
N SER A 467 10.38 31.48 6.54
CA SER A 467 10.10 30.32 7.40
C SER A 467 8.80 30.50 8.19
N LEU A 468 8.56 31.67 8.78
CA LEU A 468 7.30 31.97 9.46
C LEU A 468 6.10 31.97 8.49
N LEU A 469 6.27 32.51 7.28
CA LEU A 469 5.21 32.53 6.26
C LEU A 469 4.87 31.11 5.77
N SER A 470 5.89 30.29 5.50
CA SER A 470 5.74 28.87 5.17
C SER A 470 5.03 28.13 6.30
N ALA A 471 5.43 28.34 7.55
CA ALA A 471 4.82 27.69 8.71
C ALA A 471 3.35 28.05 8.88
N LYS A 472 2.99 29.33 8.69
CA LYS A 472 1.59 29.77 8.73
C LYS A 472 0.75 29.14 7.62
N ASN A 473 1.29 29.06 6.41
CA ASN A 473 0.60 28.42 5.29
C ASN A 473 0.41 26.92 5.53
N VAL A 474 1.49 26.21 5.88
CA VAL A 474 1.45 24.78 6.20
C VAL A 474 0.49 24.48 7.35
N ALA A 475 0.53 25.27 8.43
CA ALA A 475 -0.37 25.11 9.57
C ALA A 475 -1.86 25.20 9.18
N SER A 476 -2.21 25.99 8.14
CA SER A 476 -3.59 26.09 7.66
C SER A 476 -4.09 24.84 6.92
N TYR A 477 -3.18 23.94 6.52
CA TYR A 477 -3.50 22.67 5.85
C TYR A 477 -3.45 21.46 6.79
N PHE A 478 -3.08 21.64 8.06
CA PHE A 478 -3.15 20.58 9.05
C PHE A 478 -4.60 20.28 9.41
N SER A 479 -4.97 19.02 9.25
CA SER A 479 -6.29 18.51 9.62
C SER A 479 -6.45 18.50 11.14
N SER A 480 -7.37 19.31 11.68
CA SER A 480 -7.68 19.29 13.12
C SER A 480 -8.28 17.95 13.58
N GLU A 481 -8.73 17.12 12.64
CA GLU A 481 -9.22 15.78 12.91
C GLU A 481 -8.10 14.75 13.14
N HIS A 482 -6.93 14.96 12.53
CA HIS A 482 -5.82 14.01 12.54
C HIS A 482 -4.69 14.42 13.48
N TYR A 483 -4.52 15.72 13.72
CA TYR A 483 -3.34 16.26 14.39
C TYR A 483 -3.69 17.24 15.51
N ASP A 484 -2.91 17.17 16.59
CA ASP A 484 -2.84 18.21 17.60
C ASP A 484 -1.51 18.96 17.43
N VAL A 485 -1.58 20.21 16.98
CA VAL A 485 -0.39 20.97 16.55
C VAL A 485 0.07 21.94 17.63
N SER A 486 1.36 21.91 17.95
CA SER A 486 2.06 22.90 18.78
C SER A 486 3.11 23.64 17.96
N TYR A 487 3.37 24.91 18.28
CA TYR A 487 4.30 25.74 17.51
C TYR A 487 5.50 26.15 18.36
N PHE A 488 6.70 25.99 17.79
CA PHE A 488 7.98 26.37 18.37
C PHE A 488 8.65 27.37 17.43
N ILE A 489 8.84 28.60 17.91
CA ILE A 489 9.42 29.69 17.12
C ILE A 489 10.81 29.99 17.63
N ILE A 490 11.77 30.03 16.71
CA ILE A 490 13.15 30.45 16.96
C ILE A 490 13.31 31.88 16.42
N ASN A 491 13.71 32.83 17.26
CA ASN A 491 13.95 34.20 16.83
C ASN A 491 15.32 34.37 16.14
N ARG A 492 15.60 35.58 15.65
CA ARG A 492 16.87 35.92 14.97
C ARG A 492 18.11 35.82 15.86
N GLN A 493 17.93 35.76 17.20
CA GLN A 493 19.00 35.53 18.17
C GLN A 493 19.14 34.05 18.57
N GLY A 494 18.35 33.15 17.96
CA GLY A 494 18.39 31.71 18.24
C GLY A 494 17.66 31.29 19.51
N LEU A 495 16.89 32.19 20.13
CA LEU A 495 16.10 31.87 21.32
C LEU A 495 14.74 31.30 20.93
N TRP A 496 14.26 30.33 21.72
CA TRP A 496 13.04 29.59 21.41
C TRP A 496 11.85 30.09 22.23
N LYS A 497 10.65 29.91 21.68
CA LYS A 497 9.38 30.13 22.38
C LYS A 497 8.32 29.15 21.87
N LYS A 498 7.58 28.52 22.79
CA LYS A 498 6.33 27.82 22.46
C LYS A 498 5.18 28.82 22.36
N VAL A 499 4.36 28.71 21.33
CA VAL A 499 3.14 29.51 21.19
C VAL A 499 1.95 28.62 20.81
N ASP A 500 0.76 29.05 21.22
CA ASP A 500 -0.49 28.36 20.89
C ASP A 500 -0.94 28.70 19.46
N HIS A 501 -0.68 29.93 19.01
CA HIS A 501 -0.94 30.34 17.63
C HIS A 501 0.25 31.11 17.03
N LEU A 502 0.58 30.82 15.76
CA LEU A 502 1.64 31.53 15.03
C LEU A 502 1.39 33.05 14.90
N HIS A 503 0.14 33.49 15.04
CA HIS A 503 -0.25 34.90 14.98
C HIS A 503 0.18 35.71 16.22
N ASP A 504 0.41 35.06 17.36
CA ASP A 504 0.63 35.73 18.65
C ASP A 504 2.00 36.45 18.72
N VAL A 505 2.93 36.13 17.82
CA VAL A 505 4.29 36.70 17.81
C VAL A 505 4.38 38.03 17.05
N LEU A 506 3.51 38.24 16.05
CA LEU A 506 3.54 39.46 15.22
C LEU A 506 2.90 40.68 15.91
N TYR A 507 2.03 40.47 16.89
CA TYR A 507 1.29 41.55 17.55
C TYR A 507 1.83 41.98 18.91
N SER A 508 2.49 41.09 19.67
CA SER A 508 2.79 41.45 21.06
C SER A 508 4.09 42.22 21.22
N GLY A 509 5.13 42.02 20.39
CA GLY A 509 6.48 42.60 20.63
C GLY A 509 7.05 42.33 22.04
N GLN A 510 6.34 41.52 22.84
CA GLN A 510 6.46 41.34 24.27
C GLN A 510 6.17 39.87 24.53
N GLY A 511 7.23 39.08 24.48
CA GLY A 511 7.27 37.71 24.95
C GLY A 511 8.70 37.42 25.35
N VAL A 512 8.89 36.95 26.58
CA VAL A 512 10.23 36.65 27.08
C VAL A 512 10.71 35.35 26.42
N PHE A 513 11.59 35.47 25.44
CA PHE A 513 12.35 34.32 24.93
C PHE A 513 13.33 33.87 26.02
N SER A 514 13.21 32.62 26.47
CA SER A 514 13.72 32.22 27.79
C SER A 514 15.08 31.49 27.77
N SER A 515 15.57 31.04 26.61
CA SER A 515 16.95 30.55 26.30
C SER A 515 16.92 29.71 25.00
N ILE A 516 18.06 29.16 24.57
CA ILE A 516 18.18 28.27 23.40
C ILE A 516 17.35 26.97 23.57
N LEU A 517 17.15 26.50 24.81
CA LEU A 517 16.30 25.34 25.15
C LEU A 517 16.00 25.38 26.65
N SER A 518 14.96 26.12 27.05
CA SER A 518 14.50 26.12 28.44
C SER A 518 13.85 24.77 28.80
N GLU A 519 13.74 24.46 30.09
CA GLU A 519 13.10 23.23 30.59
C GLU A 519 11.66 23.08 30.05
N GLU A 520 10.92 24.19 29.97
CA GLU A 520 9.56 24.24 29.41
C GLU A 520 9.53 23.81 27.93
N ILE A 521 10.45 24.32 27.11
CA ILE A 521 10.52 24.02 25.68
C ILE A 521 10.98 22.58 25.48
N ALA A 522 11.96 22.12 26.25
CA ALA A 522 12.42 20.74 26.22
C ALA A 522 11.30 19.75 26.59
N SER A 523 10.53 20.04 27.65
CA SER A 523 9.37 19.24 28.05
C SER A 523 8.31 19.23 26.94
N ALA A 524 7.95 20.39 26.41
CA ALA A 524 6.94 20.48 25.37
C ALA A 524 7.34 19.78 24.06
N LEU A 525 8.61 19.86 23.64
CA LEU A 525 9.12 19.09 22.50
C LEU A 525 9.09 17.58 22.79
N ASN A 526 9.42 17.17 24.02
CA ASN A 526 9.37 15.78 24.42
C ASN A 526 7.93 15.21 24.41
N ASP A 527 6.92 16.05 24.64
CA ASP A 527 5.50 15.66 24.57
C ASP A 527 4.96 15.56 23.13
N THR A 528 5.70 16.07 22.13
CA THR A 528 5.34 15.87 20.72
C THR A 528 5.68 14.47 20.24
N GLU A 529 4.82 13.89 19.40
CA GLU A 529 5.05 12.57 18.81
C GLU A 529 5.77 12.67 17.46
N PHE A 530 5.66 13.82 16.78
CA PHE A 530 6.28 14.09 15.49
C PHE A 530 6.73 15.56 15.39
N VAL A 531 7.87 15.81 14.75
CA VAL A 531 8.37 17.16 14.50
C VAL A 531 8.26 17.52 13.01
N PHE A 532 7.66 18.66 12.70
CA PHE A 532 7.56 19.17 11.34
C PHE A 532 8.48 20.41 11.19
N PRO A 533 9.70 20.23 10.64
CA PRO A 533 10.65 21.33 10.51
C PRO A 533 10.29 22.24 9.32
N ILE A 534 10.21 23.54 9.57
CA ILE A 534 10.02 24.58 8.56
C ILE A 534 11.01 25.69 8.86
N LEU A 535 12.30 25.40 8.77
CA LEU A 535 13.38 26.34 9.06
C LEU A 535 14.27 26.46 7.82
N HIS A 536 14.30 27.65 7.21
CA HIS A 536 14.99 27.88 5.94
C HIS A 536 16.40 28.45 6.16
N GLY A 537 17.33 28.08 5.28
CA GLY A 537 18.73 28.45 5.41
C GLY A 537 19.48 27.71 6.53
N PRO A 538 20.61 28.28 7.00
CA PRO A 538 21.45 27.67 8.03
C PRO A 538 20.69 27.28 9.30
N PHE A 539 21.17 26.23 9.96
CA PHE A 539 20.57 25.53 11.11
C PHE A 539 19.28 24.75 10.82
N GLY A 540 18.70 24.87 9.61
CA GLY A 540 17.48 24.18 9.21
C GLY A 540 17.69 23.27 8.01
N GLU A 541 18.04 23.85 6.86
CA GLU A 541 18.23 23.11 5.60
C GLU A 541 19.55 22.34 5.55
N ASP A 542 20.52 22.70 6.39
CA ASP A 542 21.85 22.11 6.48
C ASP A 542 21.94 20.81 7.30
N GLY A 543 20.80 20.30 7.82
CA GLY A 543 20.76 19.08 8.62
C GLY A 543 20.86 19.31 10.13
N THR A 544 21.15 20.53 10.61
CA THR A 544 21.37 20.76 12.05
C THR A 544 20.14 20.43 12.89
N LEU A 545 18.96 20.92 12.50
CA LEU A 545 17.71 20.64 13.20
C LEU A 545 17.33 19.15 13.12
N GLN A 546 17.55 18.52 11.96
CA GLN A 546 17.29 17.10 11.75
C GLN A 546 18.16 16.26 12.70
N GLY A 547 19.43 16.60 12.84
CA GLY A 547 20.34 15.93 13.77
C GLY A 547 19.91 16.10 15.22
N PHE A 548 19.48 17.30 15.60
CA PHE A 548 18.91 17.56 16.92
C PHE A 548 17.68 16.68 17.19
N VAL A 549 16.72 16.62 16.26
CA VAL A 549 15.51 15.81 16.41
C VAL A 549 15.82 14.31 16.42
N GLU A 550 16.81 13.86 15.64
CA GLU A 550 17.31 12.48 15.69
C GLU A 550 17.90 12.13 17.06
N MET A 551 18.66 13.04 17.68
CA MET A 551 19.19 12.86 19.03
C MET A 551 18.07 12.78 20.09
N LEU A 552 16.95 13.48 19.89
CA LEU A 552 15.77 13.35 20.74
C LEU A 552 15.01 12.02 20.55
N GLY A 553 15.37 11.22 19.53
CA GLY A 553 14.67 9.98 19.22
C GLY A 553 13.23 10.21 18.75
N LYS A 554 12.98 11.29 18.00
CA LYS A 554 11.66 11.64 17.47
C LYS A 554 11.59 11.50 15.95
N PRO A 555 10.45 11.10 15.36
CA PRO A 555 10.22 11.16 13.93
C PRO A 555 10.04 12.60 13.45
N TYR A 556 10.41 12.87 12.20
CA TYR A 556 10.28 14.20 11.63
C TYR A 556 10.09 14.23 10.11
N GLY A 557 9.40 15.28 9.63
CA GLY A 557 9.10 15.52 8.22
C GLY A 557 10.29 16.08 7.46
N GLY A 558 10.26 15.98 6.13
CA GLY A 558 11.34 16.50 5.28
C GLY A 558 12.57 15.57 5.19
N PRO A 559 13.68 16.09 4.63
CA PRO A 559 14.85 15.30 4.24
C PRO A 559 15.51 14.63 5.46
N SER A 560 16.18 13.49 5.27
CA SER A 560 17.09 12.94 6.29
C SER A 560 18.27 13.89 6.53
N LEU A 561 18.92 13.80 7.70
CA LEU A 561 20.12 14.58 8.04
C LEU A 561 21.14 14.62 6.89
N LEU A 562 21.57 13.45 6.40
CA LEU A 562 22.60 13.39 5.35
C LEU A 562 22.14 14.03 4.04
N CYS A 563 20.87 13.82 3.65
CA CYS A 563 20.30 14.43 2.46
C CYS A 563 20.22 15.96 2.60
N ALA A 564 19.88 16.45 3.79
CA ALA A 564 19.83 17.88 4.10
C ALA A 564 21.23 18.50 4.04
N SER A 565 22.19 17.95 4.79
CA SER A 565 23.56 18.47 4.86
C SER A 565 24.26 18.49 3.50
N ILE A 566 24.15 17.41 2.72
CA ILE A 566 24.75 17.39 1.38
C ILE A 566 23.97 18.28 0.42
N GLY A 567 22.63 18.21 0.44
CA GLY A 567 21.78 18.97 -0.48
C GLY A 567 21.97 20.48 -0.35
N MET A 568 22.21 20.98 0.87
CA MET A 568 22.48 22.39 1.13
C MET A 568 23.87 22.83 0.65
N ASP A 569 24.83 21.91 0.61
CA ASP A 569 26.17 22.14 0.05
C ASP A 569 26.15 21.89 -1.46
N LYS A 570 26.08 22.98 -2.25
CA LYS A 570 25.96 22.89 -3.72
C LYS A 570 27.17 22.22 -4.36
N VAL A 571 28.35 22.40 -3.80
CA VAL A 571 29.59 21.82 -4.34
C VAL A 571 29.61 20.32 -4.10
N MET A 572 29.30 19.89 -2.88
CA MET A 572 29.23 18.46 -2.54
C MET A 572 28.11 17.76 -3.29
N THR A 573 26.95 18.41 -3.45
CA THR A 573 25.86 17.91 -4.30
C THR A 573 26.33 17.68 -5.73
N LYS A 574 27.01 18.66 -6.36
CA LYS A 574 27.53 18.52 -7.73
C LYS A 574 28.59 17.41 -7.84
N LEU A 575 29.53 17.34 -6.89
CA LEU A 575 30.55 16.28 -6.84
C LEU A 575 29.92 14.88 -6.78
N ILE A 576 28.96 14.69 -5.89
CA ILE A 576 28.33 13.37 -5.71
C ILE A 576 27.42 13.03 -6.90
N ALA A 577 26.66 13.99 -7.42
CA ALA A 577 25.81 13.78 -8.60
C ALA A 577 26.62 13.41 -9.85
N SER A 578 27.73 14.11 -10.10
CA SER A 578 28.62 13.80 -11.23
C SER A 578 29.23 12.39 -11.14
N SER A 579 29.49 11.87 -9.93
CA SER A 579 30.01 10.51 -9.74
C SER A 579 29.07 9.39 -10.24
N VAL A 580 27.77 9.69 -10.39
CA VAL A 580 26.75 8.78 -10.93
C VAL A 580 26.28 9.19 -12.35
N GLY A 581 27.07 10.03 -13.01
CA GLY A 581 26.83 10.45 -14.40
C GLY A 581 25.69 11.45 -14.57
N VAL A 582 25.34 12.21 -13.52
CA VAL A 582 24.44 13.37 -13.66
C VAL A 582 25.27 14.58 -14.11
N PRO A 583 24.95 15.22 -15.25
CA PRO A 583 25.66 16.42 -15.68
C PRO A 583 25.45 17.57 -14.68
N VAL A 584 26.51 18.32 -14.40
CA VAL A 584 26.49 19.48 -13.50
C VAL A 584 27.03 20.68 -14.26
N VAL A 585 26.51 21.87 -13.99
CA VAL A 585 27.06 23.11 -14.60
C VAL A 585 28.55 23.21 -14.25
N PRO A 586 29.47 23.41 -15.22
CA PRO A 586 30.89 23.59 -14.95
C PRO A 586 31.13 24.71 -13.93
N TYR A 587 31.97 24.43 -12.94
CA TYR A 587 32.20 25.32 -11.81
C TYR A 587 33.63 25.24 -11.29
N GLN A 588 34.06 26.30 -10.61
CA GLN A 588 35.33 26.37 -9.88
C GLN A 588 35.11 26.94 -8.48
N THR A 589 35.64 26.24 -7.48
CA THR A 589 35.50 26.59 -6.06
C THR A 589 36.62 27.50 -5.57
N LEU A 590 36.29 28.41 -4.67
CA LEU A 590 37.18 29.35 -4.03
C LEU A 590 36.93 29.33 -2.52
N THR A 591 38.00 29.19 -1.74
CA THR A 591 37.93 29.34 -0.28
C THR A 591 38.32 30.75 0.10
N LEU A 592 37.75 31.26 1.19
CA LEU A 592 38.12 32.58 1.73
C LEU A 592 39.62 32.69 2.02
N ARG A 593 40.25 31.58 2.42
CA ARG A 593 41.70 31.50 2.67
C ARG A 593 42.51 31.68 1.39
N ALA A 594 42.08 31.05 0.29
CA ALA A 594 42.75 31.20 -1.00
C ALA A 594 42.58 32.64 -1.53
N TRP A 595 41.35 33.17 -1.45
CA TRP A 595 41.04 34.53 -1.86
C TRP A 595 41.86 35.56 -1.11
N LYS A 596 41.93 35.49 0.23
CA LYS A 596 42.76 36.41 1.05
C LYS A 596 44.25 36.33 0.76
N ARG A 597 44.75 35.18 0.27
CA ARG A 597 46.18 34.96 0.03
C ARG A 597 46.62 35.50 -1.33
N SER A 598 45.82 35.27 -2.37
CA SER A 598 46.17 35.64 -3.75
C SER A 598 44.90 35.81 -4.60
N PRO A 599 44.16 36.93 -4.46
CA PRO A 599 42.98 37.21 -5.28
C PRO A 599 43.29 37.18 -6.79
N GLU A 600 44.44 37.70 -7.19
CA GLU A 600 44.85 37.83 -8.59
C GLU A 600 45.04 36.45 -9.24
N LEU A 601 45.62 35.49 -8.50
CA LEU A 601 45.78 34.12 -8.98
C LEU A 601 44.43 33.40 -9.09
N CYS A 602 43.52 33.67 -8.14
CA CYS A 602 42.16 33.13 -8.18
C CYS A 602 41.42 33.65 -9.42
N LEU A 603 41.45 34.96 -9.67
CA LEU A 603 40.88 35.58 -10.86
C LEU A 603 41.49 35.05 -12.15
N GLN A 604 42.83 34.94 -12.21
CA GLN A 604 43.52 34.41 -13.39
C GLN A 604 43.02 33.00 -13.73
N ASN A 605 42.89 32.12 -12.74
CA ASN A 605 42.40 30.76 -12.96
C ASN A 605 40.93 30.71 -13.42
N LEU A 606 40.09 31.63 -12.93
CA LEU A 606 38.70 31.73 -13.37
C LEU A 606 38.62 32.19 -14.82
N LEU A 607 39.37 33.24 -15.18
CA LEU A 607 39.39 33.85 -16.51
C LEU A 607 40.02 32.94 -17.57
N THR A 608 40.87 31.98 -17.18
CA THR A 608 41.37 30.94 -18.10
C THR A 608 40.39 29.78 -18.28
N THR A 609 39.43 29.62 -17.37
CA THR A 609 38.49 28.48 -17.35
C THR A 609 37.13 28.85 -17.93
N PHE A 610 36.61 30.03 -17.61
CA PHE A 610 35.27 30.48 -17.97
C PHE A 610 35.29 31.79 -18.75
N THR A 611 34.24 32.02 -19.54
CA THR A 611 33.98 33.28 -20.23
C THR A 611 32.82 34.02 -19.59
N PHE A 612 32.75 35.34 -19.78
CA PHE A 612 31.63 36.13 -19.31
C PHE A 612 30.37 35.91 -20.17
N PRO A 613 29.17 36.00 -19.58
CA PRO A 613 28.91 36.22 -18.15
C PRO A 613 29.18 34.98 -17.29
N MET A 614 29.39 35.17 -15.98
CA MET A 614 29.55 34.10 -14.99
C MET A 614 28.59 34.32 -13.82
N PHE A 615 28.38 33.29 -13.01
CA PHE A 615 27.67 33.41 -11.74
C PHE A 615 28.59 33.15 -10.56
N VAL A 616 28.66 34.09 -9.62
CA VAL A 616 29.29 33.93 -8.31
C VAL A 616 28.22 33.47 -7.32
N LYS A 617 28.45 32.37 -6.59
CA LYS A 617 27.49 31.80 -5.64
C LYS A 617 28.15 31.34 -4.35
N THR A 618 27.45 31.52 -3.24
CA THR A 618 27.81 30.90 -1.95
C THR A 618 27.50 29.41 -1.95
N VAL A 619 28.34 28.63 -1.28
CA VAL A 619 28.24 27.16 -1.25
C VAL A 619 27.07 26.69 -0.36
N HIS A 620 26.90 27.28 0.83
CA HIS A 620 26.09 26.74 1.92
C HIS A 620 24.78 27.51 2.20
N LEU A 621 24.41 28.51 1.39
CA LEU A 621 23.21 29.34 1.61
C LEU A 621 22.13 29.11 0.54
N GLY A 622 20.86 29.22 0.93
CA GLY A 622 19.71 29.07 0.03
C GLY A 622 19.26 30.37 -0.65
N SER A 623 18.19 30.27 -1.45
CA SER A 623 17.33 31.41 -1.83
C SER A 623 18.00 32.62 -2.54
N SER A 624 18.92 32.40 -3.48
CA SER A 624 19.57 33.48 -4.26
C SER A 624 20.35 34.53 -3.46
N LEU A 625 20.54 34.33 -2.14
CA LEU A 625 21.41 35.16 -1.31
C LEU A 625 22.87 34.88 -1.68
N GLY A 626 23.64 35.94 -1.94
CA GLY A 626 25.03 35.80 -2.37
C GLY A 626 25.20 35.20 -3.78
N ILE A 627 24.15 35.29 -4.63
CA ILE A 627 24.23 34.92 -6.04
C ILE A 627 24.30 36.19 -6.89
N PHE A 628 25.37 36.30 -7.69
CA PHE A 628 25.62 37.46 -8.52
C PHE A 628 25.96 37.04 -9.95
N GLU A 629 25.25 37.61 -10.92
CA GLU A 629 25.69 37.59 -12.32
C GLU A 629 26.78 38.66 -12.51
N VAL A 630 27.87 38.30 -13.19
CA VAL A 630 28.99 39.19 -13.45
C VAL A 630 29.36 39.16 -14.92
N HIS A 631 29.64 40.34 -15.50
CA HIS A 631 29.88 40.53 -16.93
C HIS A 631 31.31 40.98 -17.26
N ASN A 632 32.10 41.34 -16.25
CA ASN A 632 33.48 41.77 -16.40
C ASN A 632 34.31 41.42 -15.16
N GLU A 633 35.64 41.55 -15.29
CA GLU A 633 36.60 41.19 -14.24
C GLU A 633 36.45 42.03 -12.97
N GLN A 634 36.09 43.31 -13.10
CA GLN A 634 35.88 44.18 -11.95
C GLN A 634 34.68 43.71 -11.12
N GLU A 635 33.54 43.47 -11.78
CA GLU A 635 32.35 42.90 -11.14
C GLU A 635 32.65 41.54 -10.50
N LEU A 636 33.39 40.67 -11.18
CA LEU A 636 33.79 39.37 -10.64
C LEU A 636 34.56 39.50 -9.31
N HIS A 637 35.56 40.38 -9.26
CA HIS A 637 36.34 40.61 -8.04
C HIS A 637 35.49 41.17 -6.90
N GLU A 638 34.67 42.19 -7.18
CA GLU A 638 33.79 42.83 -6.20
C GLU A 638 32.77 41.83 -5.64
N LYS A 639 32.12 41.06 -6.51
CA LYS A 639 31.06 40.11 -6.12
C LYS A 639 31.56 38.85 -5.45
N ILE A 640 32.77 38.37 -5.76
CA ILE A 640 33.42 37.33 -4.97
C ILE A 640 33.67 37.83 -3.53
N SER A 641 34.19 39.06 -3.40
CA SER A 641 34.45 39.64 -2.09
C SER A 641 33.16 39.86 -1.28
N GLU A 642 32.09 40.27 -1.95
CA GLU A 642 30.76 40.39 -1.36
C GLU A 642 30.18 39.02 -0.94
N ALA A 643 30.31 37.98 -1.76
CA ALA A 643 29.86 36.63 -1.44
C ALA A 643 30.55 36.07 -0.17
N PHE A 644 31.83 36.37 0.02
CA PHE A 644 32.59 35.97 1.21
C PHE A 644 32.17 36.70 2.51
N LEU A 645 31.28 37.70 2.45
CA LEU A 645 30.64 38.25 3.66
C LEU A 645 29.60 37.31 4.24
N TYR A 646 29.11 36.36 3.43
CA TYR A 646 28.02 35.46 3.80
C TYR A 646 28.49 34.01 3.99
N ASP A 647 29.58 33.60 3.35
CA ASP A 647 30.07 32.22 3.35
C ASP A 647 31.62 32.17 3.40
N THR A 648 32.19 31.09 3.90
CA THR A 648 33.64 30.83 3.83
C THR A 648 34.05 30.24 2.49
N ASP A 649 33.10 29.69 1.76
CA ASP A 649 33.30 29.01 0.49
C ASP A 649 32.34 29.57 -0.56
N VAL A 650 32.91 29.92 -1.70
CA VAL A 650 32.21 30.48 -2.86
C VAL A 650 32.59 29.65 -4.07
N PHE A 651 31.72 29.56 -5.05
CA PHE A 651 32.07 29.00 -6.33
C PHE A 651 31.59 29.90 -7.45
N VAL A 652 32.31 29.83 -8.57
CA VAL A 652 31.95 30.52 -9.80
C VAL A 652 31.58 29.45 -10.81
N GLU A 653 30.46 29.64 -11.49
CA GLU A 653 30.00 28.73 -12.52
C GLU A 653 29.75 29.44 -13.85
N GLU A 654 29.92 28.68 -14.92
CA GLU A 654 29.66 29.13 -16.28
C GLU A 654 28.21 29.57 -16.40
N SER A 655 27.98 30.72 -17.06
CA SER A 655 26.61 31.16 -17.32
C SER A 655 25.90 30.21 -18.27
N ARG A 656 24.69 29.82 -17.86
CA ARG A 656 23.75 29.07 -18.68
C ARG A 656 22.57 29.96 -19.09
N LEU A 657 22.81 31.26 -19.30
CA LEU A 657 21.79 32.20 -19.76
C LEU A 657 21.07 31.70 -21.02
N GLY A 658 19.75 31.91 -21.05
CA GLY A 658 18.87 31.37 -22.09
C GLY A 658 18.42 29.93 -21.87
N SER A 659 19.00 29.22 -20.89
CA SER A 659 18.48 27.92 -20.45
C SER A 659 17.22 28.08 -19.61
N ARG A 660 16.36 27.07 -19.64
CA ARG A 660 15.11 27.02 -18.88
C ARG A 660 15.36 26.35 -17.53
N GLU A 661 14.83 26.90 -16.45
CA GLU A 661 14.94 26.28 -15.11
C GLU A 661 13.80 25.29 -14.92
N ILE A 662 14.15 24.00 -14.86
CA ILE A 662 13.22 22.88 -14.72
C ILE A 662 13.32 22.34 -13.29
N GLU A 663 12.22 22.46 -12.54
CA GLU A 663 12.11 22.07 -11.14
C GLU A 663 11.33 20.74 -11.01
N ILE A 664 11.78 19.85 -10.12
CA ILE A 664 11.12 18.59 -9.81
C ILE A 664 11.02 18.43 -8.29
N SER A 665 9.80 18.22 -7.79
CA SER A 665 9.57 17.94 -6.38
C SER A 665 9.46 16.45 -6.13
N CYS A 666 10.08 15.99 -5.04
CA CYS A 666 10.23 14.58 -4.70
C CYS A 666 9.75 14.34 -3.27
N ILE A 667 9.07 13.22 -3.02
CA ILE A 667 8.82 12.66 -1.69
C ILE A 667 9.08 11.15 -1.76
N GLY A 668 9.94 10.63 -0.86
CA GLY A 668 9.98 9.19 -0.62
C GLY A 668 11.25 8.65 0.02
N ASP A 669 11.73 7.51 -0.47
CA ASP A 669 12.97 6.87 -0.01
C ASP A 669 14.00 6.73 -1.15
N ALA A 670 15.25 6.51 -0.78
CA ALA A 670 16.37 6.46 -1.72
C ALA A 670 16.27 5.34 -2.78
N SER A 671 15.51 4.28 -2.49
CA SER A 671 15.37 3.12 -3.37
C SER A 671 14.27 3.32 -4.40
N THR A 672 13.13 3.89 -3.99
CA THR A 672 11.91 3.91 -4.79
C THR A 672 11.43 5.31 -5.17
N CYS A 673 11.74 6.35 -4.38
CA CYS A 673 11.19 7.72 -4.52
C CYS A 673 9.69 7.68 -4.90
N TYR A 674 8.83 7.50 -3.89
CA TYR A 674 7.41 7.15 -4.09
C TYR A 674 6.66 8.14 -4.98
N TYR A 675 6.93 9.44 -4.82
CA TYR A 675 6.20 10.49 -5.51
C TYR A 675 7.16 11.51 -6.11
N MET A 676 6.94 11.81 -7.38
CA MET A 676 7.68 12.80 -8.13
C MET A 676 6.70 13.60 -8.98
N THR A 677 6.80 14.94 -8.93
CA THR A 677 5.93 15.80 -9.74
C THR A 677 6.27 15.70 -11.22
N GLU A 678 5.36 16.18 -12.09
CA GLU A 678 5.78 16.53 -13.44
C GLU A 678 6.84 17.66 -13.37
N PRO A 679 7.77 17.71 -14.35
CA PRO A 679 8.70 18.82 -14.44
C PRO A 679 7.90 20.10 -14.67
N HIS A 680 8.24 21.15 -13.93
CA HIS A 680 7.67 22.49 -14.12
C HIS A 680 8.79 23.49 -14.33
N GLU A 681 8.47 24.59 -14.98
CA GLU A 681 9.45 25.60 -15.35
C GLU A 681 9.20 26.89 -14.61
N ARG A 682 10.28 27.51 -14.12
CA ARG A 682 10.23 28.86 -13.56
C ARG A 682 10.56 29.88 -14.66
N GLY A 683 9.59 30.73 -14.99
CA GLY A 683 9.66 31.63 -16.14
C GLY A 683 10.38 32.95 -15.86
N SER A 684 11.57 33.11 -16.44
CA SER A 684 12.03 34.30 -17.18
C SER A 684 13.39 33.99 -17.83
N ARG A 685 13.65 34.45 -19.06
CA ARG A 685 14.96 34.30 -19.75
C ARG A 685 16.10 35.12 -19.11
N GLN A 686 15.90 35.63 -17.89
CA GLN A 686 16.79 36.49 -17.10
C GLN A 686 16.82 36.01 -15.65
N PHE A 687 17.95 36.22 -14.96
CA PHE A 687 18.14 35.90 -13.55
C PHE A 687 17.10 36.57 -12.65
N ILE A 688 16.57 35.83 -11.67
CA ILE A 688 15.54 36.30 -10.73
C ILE A 688 16.16 36.46 -9.33
N ASP A 689 16.18 37.70 -8.84
CA ASP A 689 16.67 38.01 -7.49
C ASP A 689 15.71 37.53 -6.38
N TYR A 690 16.18 37.52 -5.12
CA TYR A 690 15.42 37.03 -3.97
C TYR A 690 14.04 37.70 -3.79
N GLU A 691 13.97 39.03 -3.95
CA GLU A 691 12.72 39.78 -3.75
C GLU A 691 11.68 39.41 -4.82
N THR A 692 12.11 39.30 -6.09
CA THR A 692 11.25 38.91 -7.23
C THR A 692 10.88 37.42 -7.16
N LYS A 693 11.78 36.57 -6.65
CA LYS A 693 11.58 35.12 -6.48
C LYS A 693 10.38 34.83 -5.55
N TYR A 694 10.19 35.65 -4.53
CA TYR A 694 9.13 35.47 -3.52
C TYR A 694 8.02 36.53 -3.55
N GLY A 695 8.10 37.54 -4.40
CA GLY A 695 7.10 38.62 -4.47
C GLY A 695 7.10 39.49 -3.21
N LEU A 696 8.28 39.75 -2.65
CA LEU A 696 8.46 40.61 -1.48
C LEU A 696 8.48 42.08 -1.92
N ASN A 697 8.16 43.01 -1.01
CA ASN A 697 8.25 44.45 -1.24
C ASN A 697 7.46 44.98 -2.47
N ASN A 698 6.26 44.45 -2.74
CA ASN A 698 5.38 44.85 -3.86
C ASN A 698 5.94 44.60 -5.28
N ARG A 699 6.90 43.69 -5.47
CA ARG A 699 7.34 43.25 -6.81
C ARG A 699 6.46 42.14 -7.38
N ASP A 700 6.32 42.12 -8.72
CA ASP A 700 5.67 41.02 -9.44
C ASP A 700 6.47 39.72 -9.27
N ARG A 701 5.77 38.62 -9.02
CA ARG A 701 6.37 37.32 -8.73
C ARG A 701 6.66 36.54 -10.02
N ALA A 702 7.72 35.74 -10.02
CA ALA A 702 8.06 34.82 -11.12
C ALA A 702 6.87 33.90 -11.48
N GLN A 703 6.50 33.83 -12.77
CA GLN A 703 5.45 32.93 -13.24
C GLN A 703 5.97 31.49 -13.32
N ILE A 704 5.17 30.53 -12.84
CA ILE A 704 5.49 29.10 -12.91
C ILE A 704 4.66 28.46 -14.02
N ASN A 705 5.33 27.80 -14.97
CA ASN A 705 4.70 26.99 -15.99
C ASN A 705 4.72 25.51 -15.59
N TYR A 706 3.58 24.99 -15.13
CA TYR A 706 3.42 23.58 -14.75
C TYR A 706 3.26 22.62 -15.93
N HIS A 707 3.16 23.15 -17.16
CA HIS A 707 3.13 22.37 -18.39
C HIS A 707 4.22 22.89 -19.34
N PRO A 708 5.51 22.70 -18.98
CA PRO A 708 6.59 23.12 -19.83
C PRO A 708 6.54 22.36 -21.16
N ASP A 709 6.87 23.07 -22.24
CA ASP A 709 7.00 22.48 -23.57
C ASP A 709 8.25 21.60 -23.59
N LEU A 710 8.09 20.35 -23.19
CA LEU A 710 9.10 19.30 -23.12
C LEU A 710 8.57 18.08 -23.85
N SER A 711 9.40 17.49 -24.69
CA SER A 711 9.18 16.18 -25.29
C SER A 711 9.03 15.08 -24.21
N LEU A 712 8.43 13.95 -24.59
CA LEU A 712 8.29 12.79 -23.69
C LEU A 712 9.66 12.25 -23.25
N GLU A 713 10.65 12.32 -24.15
CA GLU A 713 12.04 11.92 -23.87
C GLU A 713 12.70 12.83 -22.84
N GLU A 714 12.58 14.16 -22.99
CA GLU A 714 13.10 15.13 -22.01
C GLU A 714 12.47 14.94 -20.64
N LYS A 715 11.13 14.79 -20.57
CA LYS A 715 10.42 14.52 -19.31
C LYS A 715 10.91 13.25 -18.62
N THR A 716 11.11 12.19 -19.39
CA THR A 716 11.63 10.92 -18.88
C THR A 716 13.08 11.08 -18.38
N THR A 717 13.91 11.77 -19.16
CA THR A 717 15.32 11.99 -18.87
C THR A 717 15.52 12.78 -17.59
N VAL A 718 14.85 13.92 -17.44
CA VAL A 718 15.00 14.77 -16.24
C VAL A 718 14.49 14.07 -14.97
N LYS A 719 13.42 13.28 -15.07
CA LYS A 719 12.92 12.46 -13.95
C LYS A 719 13.93 11.38 -13.54
N GLU A 720 14.56 10.70 -14.50
CA GLU A 720 15.61 9.72 -14.21
C GLU A 720 16.86 10.35 -13.61
N LEU A 721 17.27 11.54 -14.09
CA LEU A 721 18.35 12.32 -13.46
C LEU A 721 17.99 12.73 -12.03
N ALA A 722 16.79 13.24 -11.79
CA ALA A 722 16.30 13.58 -10.45
C ALA A 722 16.31 12.36 -9.51
N LYS A 723 15.88 11.18 -9.98
CA LYS A 723 15.95 9.93 -9.21
C LYS A 723 17.39 9.55 -8.86
N LYS A 724 18.34 9.70 -9.82
CA LYS A 724 19.77 9.44 -9.56
C LYS A 724 20.32 10.37 -8.49
N VAL A 725 20.05 11.67 -8.60
CA VAL A 725 20.45 12.68 -7.60
C VAL A 725 19.85 12.33 -6.23
N TYR A 726 18.54 12.13 -6.16
CA TYR A 726 17.85 11.78 -4.91
C TYR A 726 18.43 10.51 -4.27
N ARG A 727 18.66 9.45 -5.06
CA ARG A 727 19.23 8.19 -4.58
C ARG A 727 20.66 8.34 -4.08
N VAL A 728 21.54 9.02 -4.82
CA VAL A 728 22.95 9.15 -4.45
C VAL A 728 23.12 10.01 -3.19
N LEU A 729 22.24 10.98 -2.98
CA LEU A 729 22.14 11.77 -1.75
C LEU A 729 21.54 11.01 -0.56
N ARG A 730 21.18 9.72 -0.74
CA ARG A 730 20.44 8.93 0.25
C ARG A 730 19.13 9.63 0.66
N GLY A 731 18.45 10.23 -0.31
CA GLY A 731 17.22 10.98 -0.13
C GLY A 731 16.17 10.19 0.63
N GLN A 732 15.63 10.78 1.68
CA GLN A 732 14.52 10.25 2.46
C GLN A 732 13.66 11.42 2.92
N GLY A 733 12.35 11.39 2.67
CA GLY A 733 11.45 12.51 2.90
C GLY A 733 11.29 13.37 1.66
N SER A 734 11.09 14.68 1.83
CA SER A 734 10.82 15.60 0.73
C SER A 734 12.03 16.45 0.34
N CYS A 735 12.16 16.79 -0.93
CA CYS A 735 13.05 17.86 -1.42
C CYS A 735 12.57 18.37 -2.79
N ARG A 736 13.21 19.43 -3.29
CA ARG A 736 13.09 19.88 -4.69
C ARG A 736 14.46 19.84 -5.36
N ILE A 737 14.52 19.39 -6.61
CA ILE A 737 15.74 19.28 -7.40
C ILE A 737 15.58 20.14 -8.65
N ASP A 738 16.55 21.03 -8.87
CA ASP A 738 16.47 22.08 -9.88
C ASP A 738 17.53 21.82 -10.96
N PHE A 739 17.11 21.83 -12.23
CA PHE A 739 17.96 21.63 -13.41
C PHE A 739 17.88 22.83 -14.34
N PHE A 740 18.94 23.10 -15.09
CA PHE A 740 18.89 23.92 -16.29
C PHE A 740 18.74 23.04 -17.53
N LEU A 741 17.85 23.41 -18.45
CA LEU A 741 17.70 22.84 -19.77
C LEU A 741 18.21 23.82 -20.81
N ASP A 742 19.31 23.49 -21.49
CA ASP A 742 19.85 24.34 -22.55
C ASP A 742 19.11 24.14 -23.89
N HIS A 743 19.50 24.95 -24.89
CA HIS A 743 18.89 24.96 -26.21
C HIS A 743 19.22 23.72 -27.05
N GLU A 744 20.21 22.92 -26.64
CA GLU A 744 20.58 21.65 -27.26
C GLU A 744 19.80 20.46 -26.66
N GLY A 745 19.00 20.71 -25.62
CA GLY A 745 18.22 19.68 -24.93
C GLY A 745 18.97 19.00 -23.78
N ASN A 746 20.12 19.53 -23.35
CA ASN A 746 20.89 18.96 -22.25
C ASN A 746 20.42 19.49 -20.89
N PHE A 747 20.32 18.57 -19.92
CA PHE A 747 20.01 18.89 -18.52
C PHE A 747 21.27 19.02 -17.68
N TRP A 748 21.35 20.09 -16.89
CA TRP A 748 22.46 20.39 -15.99
C TRP A 748 21.95 20.60 -14.57
N LEU A 749 22.42 19.84 -13.60
CA LEU A 749 22.04 20.02 -12.21
C LEU A 749 22.49 21.39 -11.69
N SER A 750 21.53 22.18 -11.21
CA SER A 750 21.75 23.48 -10.57
C SER A 750 21.99 23.29 -9.08
N GLU A 751 20.95 22.87 -8.35
CA GLU A 751 20.98 22.70 -6.90
C GLU A 751 19.90 21.72 -6.42
N VAL A 752 20.01 21.30 -5.15
CA VAL A 752 18.97 20.58 -4.43
C VAL A 752 18.51 21.48 -3.29
N ASN A 753 17.21 21.62 -3.12
CA ASN A 753 16.57 22.37 -2.05
C ASN A 753 15.98 21.37 -1.03
N PRO A 754 16.65 21.12 0.11
CA PRO A 754 16.24 20.05 1.01
C PRO A 754 14.92 20.33 1.74
N ILE A 755 14.71 21.54 2.27
CA ILE A 755 13.44 21.97 2.86
C ILE A 755 12.84 23.06 1.97
N PRO A 756 12.18 22.71 0.86
CA PRO A 756 11.64 23.71 -0.04
C PRO A 756 10.63 24.61 0.70
N GLY A 757 10.67 25.91 0.42
CA GLY A 757 9.69 26.86 0.95
C GLY A 757 8.26 26.42 0.62
N MET A 758 7.37 26.39 1.62
CA MET A 758 5.99 25.92 1.49
C MET A 758 4.99 27.07 1.67
N THR A 759 5.29 28.22 1.07
CA THR A 759 4.37 29.36 1.01
C THR A 759 3.17 29.07 0.08
N LYS A 760 2.16 29.94 0.08
CA LYS A 760 0.92 29.74 -0.71
C LYS A 760 1.17 29.52 -2.21
N ASP A 761 2.21 30.16 -2.76
CA ASP A 761 2.59 30.02 -4.17
C ASP A 761 3.94 29.29 -4.32
N SER A 762 4.20 28.33 -3.43
CA SER A 762 5.35 27.44 -3.50
C SER A 762 5.25 26.49 -4.70
N PRO A 763 6.28 26.43 -5.58
CA PRO A 763 6.34 25.43 -6.64
C PRO A 763 6.25 23.99 -6.11
N PHE A 764 6.81 23.73 -4.92
CA PHE A 764 6.80 22.40 -4.30
C PHE A 764 5.39 21.91 -4.00
N LEU A 765 4.59 22.70 -3.27
CA LEU A 765 3.21 22.30 -2.95
C LEU A 765 2.38 22.18 -4.23
N HIS A 766 2.40 23.21 -5.07
CA HIS A 766 1.61 23.24 -6.30
C HIS A 766 1.96 22.12 -7.28
N GLY A 767 3.22 21.70 -7.34
CA GLY A 767 3.64 20.57 -8.17
C GLY A 767 2.85 19.29 -7.85
N PHE A 768 2.54 19.02 -6.58
CA PHE A 768 1.67 17.90 -6.19
C PHE A 768 0.19 18.21 -6.41
N LEU A 769 -0.26 19.45 -6.22
CA LEU A 769 -1.66 19.84 -6.52
C LEU A 769 -2.01 19.61 -7.99
N HIS A 770 -1.06 19.84 -8.90
CA HIS A 770 -1.21 19.54 -10.33
C HIS A 770 -1.31 18.04 -10.64
N LEU A 771 -0.87 17.16 -9.72
CA LEU A 771 -1.14 15.73 -9.77
C LEU A 771 -2.51 15.34 -9.19
N GLY A 772 -3.34 16.33 -8.83
CA GLY A 772 -4.67 16.12 -8.26
C GLY A 772 -4.69 15.95 -6.73
N TRP A 773 -3.57 16.23 -6.06
CA TRP A 773 -3.51 16.15 -4.60
C TRP A 773 -4.12 17.41 -3.97
N THR A 774 -4.62 17.27 -2.75
CA THR A 774 -4.95 18.40 -1.87
C THR A 774 -3.73 18.79 -1.04
N PRO A 775 -3.65 20.05 -0.53
CA PRO A 775 -2.57 20.43 0.37
C PRO A 775 -2.47 19.53 1.61
N GLU A 776 -3.62 19.14 2.18
CA GLU A 776 -3.71 18.23 3.33
C GLU A 776 -3.08 16.87 3.01
N GLN A 777 -3.31 16.31 1.82
CA GLN A 777 -2.68 15.05 1.39
C GLN A 777 -1.16 15.15 1.30
N VAL A 778 -0.61 16.29 0.85
CA VAL A 778 0.84 16.51 0.83
C VAL A 778 1.41 16.52 2.25
N ILE A 779 0.72 17.17 3.21
CA ILE A 779 1.10 17.17 4.62
C ILE A 779 1.04 15.76 5.21
N HIS A 780 -0.04 15.01 4.95
CA HIS A 780 -0.18 13.62 5.36
C HIS A 780 1.01 12.79 4.89
N GLU A 781 1.39 12.91 3.61
CA GLU A 781 2.49 12.12 3.04
C GLU A 781 3.86 12.49 3.62
N ILE A 782 4.12 13.78 3.88
CA ILE A 782 5.36 14.20 4.55
C ILE A 782 5.46 13.58 5.96
N ILE A 783 4.33 13.53 6.68
CA ILE A 783 4.26 12.92 8.02
C ILE A 783 4.44 11.41 7.95
N ILE A 784 3.71 10.73 7.04
CA ILE A 784 3.82 9.28 6.82
C ILE A 784 5.26 8.89 6.46
N SER A 785 5.89 9.63 5.55
CA SER A 785 7.29 9.43 5.16
C SER A 785 8.25 9.61 6.33
N GLY A 786 8.04 10.65 7.15
CA GLY A 786 8.84 10.89 8.36
C GLY A 786 8.71 9.78 9.42
N LEU A 787 7.49 9.27 9.63
CA LEU A 787 7.22 8.14 10.53
C LEU A 787 7.87 6.85 10.01
N TYR A 788 7.78 6.60 8.70
CA TYR A 788 8.42 5.44 8.06
C TYR A 788 9.94 5.49 8.19
N LYS A 789 10.56 6.63 7.85
CA LYS A 789 11.99 6.90 8.03
C LYS A 789 12.46 6.58 9.45
N PHE A 790 11.68 6.98 10.45
CA PHE A 790 11.98 6.71 11.85
C PHE A 790 11.89 5.22 12.21
N ARG A 791 10.85 4.50 11.74
CA ARG A 791 10.70 3.06 11.96
C ARG A 791 11.86 2.26 11.36
N CYS A 792 12.25 2.55 10.12
CA CYS A 792 13.37 1.88 9.45
C CYS A 792 14.70 2.04 10.19
N ARG A 793 14.91 3.16 10.89
CA ARG A 793 16.12 3.35 11.72
C ARG A 793 16.06 2.55 13.02
N ARG A 794 14.91 2.49 13.67
CA ARG A 794 14.73 1.72 14.92
C ARG A 794 14.79 0.22 14.73
N SER A 795 14.34 -0.31 13.60
CA SER A 795 14.41 -1.76 13.33
C SER A 795 15.86 -2.25 13.31
N VAL A 796 16.81 -1.42 12.86
CA VAL A 796 18.25 -1.72 12.87
C VAL A 796 18.81 -1.72 14.29
N SER A 797 18.40 -0.78 15.15
CA SER A 797 18.90 -0.71 16.53
C SER A 797 18.34 -1.80 17.44
N MET A 798 17.07 -2.21 17.25
CA MET A 798 16.43 -3.25 18.07
C MET A 798 16.93 -4.66 17.78
N ASN A 799 17.43 -4.93 16.58
CA ASN A 799 18.08 -6.21 16.27
C ASN A 799 19.38 -6.46 17.08
N ASN A 800 19.88 -5.43 17.78
CA ASN A 800 21.07 -5.50 18.64
C ASN A 800 20.77 -5.48 20.15
N GLU A 801 19.50 -5.36 20.58
CA GLU A 801 19.12 -5.42 22.00
C GLU A 801 18.24 -6.65 22.30
N PRO A 802 18.64 -7.53 23.24
CA PRO A 802 17.79 -8.64 23.64
C PRO A 802 16.56 -8.13 24.41
N ASN A 803 15.37 -8.23 23.78
CA ASN A 803 14.05 -8.30 24.42
C ASN A 803 13.86 -7.50 25.72
N GLN A 804 14.02 -6.17 25.69
CA GLN A 804 13.62 -5.29 26.79
C GLN A 804 12.47 -4.35 26.40
N ARG A 805 11.31 -4.93 26.03
CA ARG A 805 10.00 -4.31 26.30
C ARG A 805 8.97 -5.37 26.66
N SER A 806 9.24 -6.11 27.73
CA SER A 806 8.23 -6.85 28.51
C SER A 806 7.48 -5.90 29.47
N THR A 807 6.99 -4.78 28.96
CA THR A 807 6.13 -3.87 29.74
C THR A 807 4.65 -4.24 29.58
N ILE A 808 4.34 -5.54 29.61
CA ILE A 808 3.04 -6.05 30.07
C ILE A 808 3.27 -6.52 31.52
N LYS A 809 3.65 -5.59 32.40
CA LYS A 809 3.61 -5.86 33.84
C LYS A 809 2.22 -5.47 34.35
N LYS A 810 1.42 -6.52 34.62
CA LYS A 810 0.23 -6.56 35.48
C LYS A 810 -1.05 -5.90 34.92
N LEU A 811 -1.68 -6.57 33.97
CA LEU A 811 -3.13 -6.74 34.05
C LEU A 811 -3.40 -7.91 35.00
N LYS A 812 -3.32 -7.66 36.31
CA LYS A 812 -3.96 -8.53 37.29
C LYS A 812 -5.40 -8.04 37.40
N THR A 813 -6.35 -8.91 37.06
CA THR A 813 -7.77 -8.77 37.40
C THR A 813 -7.95 -8.58 38.91
N PRO A 814 -9.00 -7.88 39.37
CA PRO A 814 -9.36 -7.84 40.79
C PRO A 814 -9.63 -9.23 41.36
#